data_AF-A0AAN7Q016-F1
#
_entry.id   AF-A0AAN7Q016-F1
#
_cell.length_a   1.000
_cell.length_b   1.000
_cell.length_c   1.000
_cell.angle_alpha   90.00
_cell.angle_beta   90.00
_cell.angle_gamma   90.00
#
_symmetry.space_group_name_H-M   'P 1'
#
loop_
_entity.id
_entity.type
_entity.pdbx_description
1 polymer ?
#
loop_
_entity_poly.entity_id
_entity_poly.type
_entity_poly.pdbx_seq_one_letter_code
_entity_poly.pdbx_strand_id
1 'polypeptide(L)'
;MDNNQVLCNKTEQAELCANNNSTNILNSDDSCPTETSSVQNDGDLFEVTWKSMENSYLSVAISNPPCLDENDKLVYRICLNGTWVNQNSCHYVDFNTVCPSIFYENRDKCIYVTPPQSFEEKCPYPDASTKIKGYSNIWLPIKQLVPFSAYEYVLPDEKYGLQYSSSDSSESSDEMLELTSECVVKTTKIETVPCDSKFSHVCLYKYNSFLYRCPDGCVGGGLGSDYCFCKKYKQNFSIKNLCRHFATPNYTYERNIVYELVEDDTCLLGYAPFRNFYIVMSNSNLYLKHIEEANCAICVVNSIPFEPVNMELKFNVKNSKLFLDVYSPEGLFKIDNKVQVFCFTDATNQLKKRVEVEFEFDSNSKNQNQRRFIVFKVSVSEIGPGYYWCEAFLLPHMTVIQSNKVLASKKFKYNEYSLRLQIHDLCRYSLIYCKIPNEEFISSVSKTLFDNSIFSKFIKNIRLFRVFEVNIINGTADILVHLSVKTKFSLEEEYYKINTNLKHVEKQNVTVLYFQSSSFCLPEKTFFENKTLNWQLSTIGSTVVPEEICVLENGIPVSRKCRGDFYVGSNWERITDTCYSNYSVSLKTTFLHSLVLGNSTINSTSNITTVTEDSTDLTVLDLHYISKILKQLFNSTQNNTQDSLVEIGHVFNNLMFSNNSILKNSQTLLNATDSLINIFEDSLESSIVDNDTLLLIHNNLIIHISKPFANNISGIALYGNHGSGFLNFTVKELFMNTTTAMFENETSLELAVYIPENLLNALVTNVTDLLNITVITSIYYSDNLFNTNNEMNDTLVSKVISVSIPGYGDYLTEPIPVIFKSKKNFVNRTCAFWNYGLQSQNLSGYWSTLGGEDTIGVSHEAKKSRIDTLRDPDVKWYNKVTTEESEAEDQTDESERDEIIESEHESASEQAVSSEDNTDDEINTPSECAKYYVGKDKHTKWRKQRLPM
;
A
#
# COMPACT_ATOMS: atom_id res chain seq x y z
N MET A 1 38.16 -35.01 -47.21
CA MET A 1 37.14 -34.72 -48.23
C MET A 1 36.53 -33.38 -47.89
N ASP A 2 36.84 -32.23 -48.49
CA ASP A 2 37.88 -31.75 -49.41
C ASP A 2 37.92 -30.23 -49.13
N ASN A 3 39.07 -29.71 -48.70
CA ASN A 3 40.05 -28.95 -49.49
C ASN A 3 39.54 -27.63 -50.10
N ASN A 4 40.02 -26.51 -49.53
CA ASN A 4 40.76 -25.50 -50.29
C ASN A 4 41.53 -24.57 -49.35
N GLN A 5 42.80 -24.92 -49.09
CA GLN A 5 43.85 -24.04 -48.59
C GLN A 5 44.66 -23.55 -49.79
N VAL A 6 44.79 -22.23 -49.95
CA VAL A 6 45.76 -21.62 -50.86
C VAL A 6 47.01 -21.28 -50.07
N LEU A 7 48.12 -21.92 -50.44
CA LEU A 7 49.49 -21.61 -50.06
C LEU A 7 49.89 -20.21 -50.55
N CYS A 8 50.67 -19.49 -49.74
CA CYS A 8 51.79 -18.71 -50.26
C CYS A 8 53.00 -18.86 -49.33
N ASN A 9 54.08 -19.38 -49.92
CA ASN A 9 55.39 -19.67 -49.33
C ASN A 9 56.15 -18.39 -48.95
N LYS A 10 56.89 -18.47 -47.84
CA LYS A 10 58.09 -17.67 -47.57
C LYS A 10 59.26 -18.21 -48.38
N THR A 11 59.89 -17.37 -49.21
CA THR A 11 61.35 -17.21 -49.35
C THR A 11 61.65 -16.32 -50.56
N GLU A 12 61.91 -15.04 -50.31
CA GLU A 12 63.02 -14.23 -50.86
C GLU A 12 62.80 -12.75 -50.48
N GLN A 13 63.91 -12.04 -50.21
CA GLN A 13 64.00 -10.62 -49.83
C GLN A 13 63.79 -10.28 -48.36
N ALA A 14 64.70 -10.80 -47.52
CA ALA A 14 65.22 -10.07 -46.38
C ALA A 14 66.40 -9.20 -46.86
N GLU A 15 66.12 -8.02 -47.41
CA GLU A 15 67.09 -6.92 -47.62
C GLU A 15 66.34 -5.70 -48.18
N LEU A 16 65.67 -4.91 -47.32
CA LEU A 16 65.26 -3.50 -47.56
C LEU A 16 64.52 -2.91 -46.34
N CYS A 17 65.04 -3.13 -45.13
CA CYS A 17 64.61 -2.42 -43.92
C CYS A 17 65.82 -1.97 -43.11
N ALA A 18 66.71 -1.21 -43.75
CA ALA A 18 67.77 -0.47 -43.10
C ALA A 18 68.23 0.65 -44.03
N ASN A 19 67.38 1.67 -44.18
CA ASN A 19 67.72 3.07 -44.45
C ASN A 19 66.49 3.80 -44.98
N ASN A 20 65.88 4.60 -44.11
CA ASN A 20 65.27 5.87 -44.52
C ASN A 20 65.30 6.81 -43.32
N ASN A 21 66.48 7.39 -43.10
CA ASN A 21 66.56 8.77 -42.69
C ASN A 21 66.05 9.62 -43.85
N SER A 22 64.76 9.93 -43.83
CA SER A 22 64.19 11.02 -44.61
C SER A 22 63.30 11.83 -43.68
N THR A 23 63.93 12.78 -43.00
CA THR A 23 63.29 14.02 -42.56
C THR A 23 62.78 14.76 -43.79
N ASN A 24 61.60 14.36 -44.27
CA ASN A 24 60.77 15.13 -45.18
C ASN A 24 59.46 15.42 -44.45
N ILE A 25 59.41 16.62 -43.88
CA ILE A 25 58.25 17.48 -43.68
C ILE A 25 56.92 16.81 -44.06
N LEU A 26 56.25 16.19 -43.07
CA LEU A 26 54.79 16.04 -43.06
C LEU A 26 54.19 17.43 -42.82
N ASN A 27 54.25 18.29 -43.84
CA ASN A 27 53.35 19.43 -43.99
C ASN A 27 52.35 19.02 -45.07
N SER A 28 51.46 18.11 -44.70
CA SER A 28 50.13 18.06 -45.29
C SER A 28 49.17 18.25 -44.13
N ASP A 29 48.29 19.24 -44.27
CA ASP A 29 47.10 19.38 -43.43
C ASP A 29 46.26 18.11 -43.62
N ASP A 30 46.59 17.02 -42.91
CA ASP A 30 45.92 15.71 -42.97
C ASP A 30 44.55 15.72 -42.26
N SER A 31 43.97 16.91 -42.08
CA SER A 31 42.60 17.07 -41.63
C SER A 31 41.64 16.77 -42.78
N CYS A 32 40.60 15.97 -42.54
CA CYS A 32 39.55 15.82 -43.55
C CYS A 32 38.95 17.18 -43.89
N PRO A 33 38.67 17.46 -45.17
CA PRO A 33 38.03 18.72 -45.52
C PRO A 33 36.68 18.82 -44.82
N THR A 34 36.30 20.05 -44.44
CA THR A 34 34.92 20.30 -44.02
C THR A 34 34.03 20.00 -45.22
N GLU A 35 33.22 18.97 -45.14
CA GLU A 35 32.29 18.61 -46.20
C GLU A 35 30.91 19.14 -45.85
N THR A 36 30.19 19.65 -46.85
CA THR A 36 28.76 19.91 -46.73
C THR A 36 28.02 18.93 -47.61
N SER A 37 26.96 18.34 -47.07
CA SER A 37 26.03 17.49 -47.81
C SER A 37 24.65 18.13 -47.76
N SER A 38 23.95 18.21 -48.89
CA SER A 38 22.56 18.67 -48.92
C SER A 38 21.63 17.50 -48.66
N VAL A 39 20.70 17.68 -47.72
CA VAL A 39 19.68 16.68 -47.38
C VAL A 39 18.31 17.31 -47.47
N GLN A 40 17.40 16.62 -48.15
CA GLN A 40 16.03 17.08 -48.33
C GLN A 40 15.20 16.54 -47.17
N ASN A 41 14.63 17.42 -46.35
CA ASN A 41 13.76 17.06 -45.24
C ASN A 41 12.45 17.85 -45.37
N ASP A 42 11.31 17.17 -45.42
CA ASP A 42 9.97 17.76 -45.61
C ASP A 42 9.83 18.75 -46.79
N GLY A 43 10.60 18.52 -47.87
CA GLY A 43 10.58 19.35 -49.07
C GLY A 43 11.55 20.55 -49.04
N ASP A 44 12.11 20.86 -47.88
CA ASP A 44 13.18 21.85 -47.72
C ASP A 44 14.56 21.21 -47.87
N LEU A 45 15.50 21.95 -48.45
CA LEU A 45 16.88 21.51 -48.65
C LEU A 45 17.76 22.09 -47.54
N PHE A 46 18.38 21.21 -46.75
CA PHE A 46 19.23 21.59 -45.64
C PHE A 46 20.68 21.26 -45.92
N GLU A 47 21.57 22.18 -45.56
CA GLU A 47 23.01 21.97 -45.65
C GLU A 47 23.54 21.42 -44.34
N VAL A 48 24.09 20.20 -44.39
CA VAL A 48 24.62 19.50 -43.23
C VAL A 48 26.14 19.52 -43.31
N THR A 49 26.79 20.10 -42.30
CA THR A 49 28.24 20.34 -42.32
C THR A 49 28.98 19.32 -41.45
N TRP A 50 29.94 18.61 -42.02
CA TRP A 50 30.88 17.73 -41.35
C TRP A 50 32.16 18.52 -41.09
N LYS A 51 32.23 19.22 -39.96
CA LYS A 51 33.36 20.10 -39.67
C LYS A 51 34.67 19.30 -39.61
N SER A 52 35.66 19.80 -40.35
CA SER A 52 37.05 19.39 -40.21
C SER A 52 37.51 19.63 -38.78
N MET A 53 38.12 18.62 -38.16
CA MET A 53 38.79 18.79 -36.88
C MET A 53 40.29 18.99 -37.14
N GLU A 54 40.81 20.13 -36.69
CA GLU A 54 42.23 20.45 -36.83
C GLU A 54 43.11 19.40 -36.12
N ASN A 55 44.17 18.94 -36.80
CA ASN A 55 45.28 18.16 -36.25
C ASN A 55 44.99 16.73 -35.72
N SER A 56 44.13 15.95 -36.39
CA SER A 56 43.98 14.51 -36.06
C SER A 56 43.99 13.60 -37.29
N TYR A 57 44.93 12.65 -37.31
CA TYR A 57 45.02 11.59 -38.33
C TYR A 57 43.81 10.63 -38.30
N LEU A 58 43.05 10.65 -37.20
CA LEU A 58 41.85 9.85 -36.96
C LEU A 58 40.86 10.64 -36.07
N SER A 59 39.69 10.99 -36.58
CA SER A 59 38.62 11.66 -35.80
C SER A 59 37.22 11.20 -36.22
N VAL A 60 36.23 11.41 -35.37
CA VAL A 60 34.81 11.18 -35.68
C VAL A 60 34.10 12.52 -35.69
N ALA A 61 33.37 12.83 -36.76
CA ALA A 61 32.49 13.99 -36.80
C ALA A 61 31.04 13.54 -36.88
N ILE A 62 30.20 14.14 -36.04
CA ILE A 62 28.76 14.20 -36.29
C ILE A 62 28.53 15.46 -37.11
N SER A 63 27.56 15.40 -38.02
CA SER A 63 27.19 16.56 -38.81
C SER A 63 26.57 17.67 -37.94
N ASN A 64 26.65 18.90 -38.41
CA ASN A 64 25.95 20.03 -37.84
C ASN A 64 25.06 20.69 -38.90
N PRO A 65 23.73 20.73 -38.71
CA PRO A 65 22.96 20.03 -37.67
C PRO A 65 23.13 18.50 -37.67
N PRO A 66 22.82 17.79 -36.57
CA PRO A 66 22.90 16.33 -36.48
C PRO A 66 22.05 15.65 -37.56
N CYS A 67 22.52 14.53 -38.07
CA CYS A 67 21.83 13.80 -39.12
C CYS A 67 21.51 12.37 -38.70
N LEU A 68 20.37 11.86 -39.16
CA LEU A 68 19.91 10.50 -38.94
C LEU A 68 19.85 9.71 -40.28
N ASP A 69 20.07 8.40 -40.20
CA ASP A 69 19.94 7.47 -41.34
C ASP A 69 18.47 7.04 -41.55
N GLU A 70 18.23 6.12 -42.49
CA GLU A 70 16.88 5.59 -42.79
C GLU A 70 16.24 4.80 -41.62
N ASN A 71 17.02 4.45 -40.60
CA ASN A 71 16.56 3.75 -39.40
C ASN A 71 16.55 4.67 -38.17
N ASP A 72 16.52 5.98 -38.40
CA ASP A 72 16.52 7.03 -37.38
C ASP A 72 17.76 7.03 -36.47
N LYS A 73 18.90 6.50 -36.92
CA LYS A 73 20.14 6.43 -36.13
C LYS A 73 21.11 7.55 -36.46
N LEU A 74 21.80 8.06 -35.44
CA LEU A 74 22.81 9.11 -35.58
C LEU A 74 23.92 8.73 -36.57
N VAL A 75 24.02 9.50 -37.64
CA VAL A 75 25.07 9.36 -38.65
C VAL A 75 26.31 10.10 -38.16
N TYR A 76 27.42 9.36 -38.11
CA TYR A 76 28.74 9.91 -37.85
C TYR A 76 29.69 9.47 -38.96
N ARG A 77 30.64 10.32 -39.31
CA ARG A 77 31.70 10.02 -40.27
C ARG A 77 33.02 9.88 -39.56
N ILE A 78 33.88 9.00 -40.06
CA ILE A 78 35.22 8.81 -39.52
C ILE A 78 36.23 9.41 -40.49
N CYS A 79 36.99 10.39 -40.05
CA CYS A 79 38.12 10.91 -40.81
C CYS A 79 39.31 9.96 -40.64
N LEU A 80 39.83 9.39 -41.74
CA LEU A 80 41.04 8.56 -41.76
C LEU A 80 41.98 9.09 -42.83
N ASN A 81 43.18 9.53 -42.43
CA ASN A 81 44.21 10.06 -43.34
C ASN A 81 43.68 11.15 -44.30
N GLY A 82 42.94 12.13 -43.79
CA GLY A 82 42.36 13.21 -44.59
C GLY A 82 41.15 12.82 -45.46
N THR A 83 40.65 11.58 -45.37
CA THR A 83 39.46 11.12 -46.10
C THR A 83 38.32 10.66 -45.19
N TRP A 84 37.08 11.00 -45.50
CA TRP A 84 35.91 10.52 -44.77
C TRP A 84 35.56 9.07 -45.14
N VAL A 85 35.52 8.20 -44.13
CA VAL A 85 35.21 6.77 -44.20
C VAL A 85 33.91 6.49 -43.46
N ASN A 86 33.14 5.50 -43.94
CA ASN A 86 31.78 5.16 -43.50
C ASN A 86 30.74 6.24 -43.86
N GLN A 87 30.24 6.17 -45.11
CA GLN A 87 29.27 7.11 -45.66
C GLN A 87 27.85 6.55 -45.57
N ASN A 88 27.38 6.25 -44.36
CA ASN A 88 25.94 6.07 -44.20
C ASN A 88 25.26 7.35 -44.71
N SER A 89 24.31 7.20 -45.62
CA SER A 89 23.66 8.33 -46.25
C SER A 89 22.82 9.05 -45.20
N CYS A 90 23.13 10.34 -45.04
CA CYS A 90 22.33 11.26 -44.23
C CYS A 90 20.94 11.36 -44.88
N HIS A 91 19.92 10.79 -44.26
CA HIS A 91 18.59 10.68 -44.86
C HIS A 91 17.73 11.90 -44.52
N TYR A 92 17.79 12.35 -43.27
CA TYR A 92 17.12 13.57 -42.83
C TYR A 92 17.91 14.28 -41.72
N VAL A 93 17.70 15.59 -41.62
CA VAL A 93 18.37 16.45 -40.65
C VAL A 93 17.53 16.54 -39.39
N ASP A 94 18.14 16.20 -38.25
CA ASP A 94 17.52 16.35 -36.94
C ASP A 94 17.85 17.73 -36.36
N PHE A 95 16.85 18.60 -36.31
CA PHE A 95 16.96 19.96 -35.78
C PHE A 95 16.96 19.98 -34.26
N ASN A 96 17.85 19.25 -33.60
CA ASN A 96 17.78 19.07 -32.14
C ASN A 96 16.34 18.74 -31.69
N THR A 97 15.59 17.99 -32.50
CA THR A 97 14.21 17.68 -32.15
C THR A 97 14.29 16.89 -30.87
N VAL A 98 13.65 17.41 -29.82
CA VAL A 98 13.78 16.79 -28.50
C VAL A 98 12.93 15.50 -28.40
N CYS A 99 12.28 15.13 -29.50
CA CYS A 99 11.25 14.12 -29.61
C CYS A 99 11.63 13.06 -30.66
N PRO A 100 11.36 11.76 -30.42
CA PRO A 100 11.56 10.73 -31.44
C PRO A 100 10.69 10.96 -32.69
N SER A 101 11.09 10.38 -33.83
CA SER A 101 10.44 10.57 -35.15
C SER A 101 8.93 10.30 -35.19
N ILE A 102 8.44 9.38 -34.36
CA ILE A 102 7.01 9.06 -34.25
C ILE A 102 6.19 10.13 -33.50
N PHE A 103 6.84 11.16 -32.93
CA PHE A 103 6.23 12.21 -32.15
C PHE A 103 6.26 13.55 -32.90
N TYR A 104 5.21 14.34 -32.74
CA TYR A 104 5.18 15.73 -33.17
C TYR A 104 5.74 16.63 -32.06
N GLU A 105 6.76 17.42 -32.36
CA GLU A 105 7.29 18.39 -31.41
C GLU A 105 6.38 19.63 -31.33
N ASN A 106 6.04 20.03 -30.11
CA ASN A 106 5.29 21.27 -29.85
C ASN A 106 5.88 21.97 -28.64
N ARG A 107 6.75 22.95 -28.90
CA ARG A 107 7.51 23.72 -27.90
C ARG A 107 8.44 22.83 -27.06
N ASP A 108 7.98 22.43 -25.88
CA ASP A 108 8.71 21.68 -24.85
C ASP A 108 8.13 20.27 -24.64
N LYS A 109 7.22 19.85 -25.53
CA LYS A 109 6.51 18.58 -25.44
C LYS A 109 6.58 17.80 -26.74
N CYS A 110 6.63 16.47 -26.60
CA CYS A 110 6.47 15.51 -27.67
C CYS A 110 5.03 15.00 -27.68
N ILE A 111 4.37 15.01 -28.83
CA ILE A 111 2.98 14.58 -29.00
C ILE A 111 2.96 13.29 -29.80
N TYR A 112 2.45 12.20 -29.22
CA TYR A 112 2.23 10.95 -29.92
C TYR A 112 0.73 10.71 -30.10
N VAL A 113 0.31 10.44 -31.33
CA VAL A 113 -1.07 10.04 -31.64
C VAL A 113 -1.08 8.55 -31.91
N THR A 114 -1.75 7.81 -31.04
CA THR A 114 -1.81 6.35 -31.13
C THR A 114 -2.68 5.90 -32.32
N PRO A 115 -2.44 4.70 -32.86
CA PRO A 115 -3.42 4.03 -33.70
C PRO A 115 -4.79 3.91 -32.98
N PRO A 116 -5.92 3.85 -33.70
CA PRO A 116 -7.23 3.71 -33.08
C PRO A 116 -7.31 2.46 -32.19
N GLN A 117 -7.61 2.67 -30.91
CA GLN A 117 -7.61 1.64 -29.87
C GLN A 117 -8.76 1.88 -28.87
N SER A 118 -9.02 0.91 -27.99
CA SER A 118 -10.07 1.10 -26.96
C SER A 118 -9.59 2.07 -25.88
N PHE A 119 -10.53 2.62 -25.11
CA PHE A 119 -10.20 3.59 -24.06
C PHE A 119 -9.24 3.03 -23.00
N GLU A 120 -9.39 1.73 -22.66
CA GLU A 120 -8.57 1.05 -21.64
C GLU A 120 -7.11 0.83 -22.08
N GLU A 121 -6.84 0.87 -23.38
CA GLU A 121 -5.47 0.85 -23.91
C GLU A 121 -4.87 2.24 -23.69
N LYS A 122 -4.32 2.45 -22.48
CA LYS A 122 -3.83 3.75 -22.02
C LYS A 122 -2.65 4.22 -22.87
N CYS A 123 -2.52 5.54 -23.00
CA CYS A 123 -1.22 6.14 -23.25
C CYS A 123 -0.21 5.62 -22.22
N PRO A 124 0.95 5.11 -22.62
CA PRO A 124 1.97 4.73 -21.66
C PRO A 124 2.48 5.94 -20.85
N TYR A 125 2.22 7.18 -21.33
CA TYR A 125 2.65 8.43 -20.72
C TYR A 125 1.53 9.50 -20.85
N PRO A 126 0.96 9.95 -19.74
CA PRO A 126 -0.26 10.74 -19.75
C PRO A 126 -0.03 12.20 -19.35
N ASP A 127 0.24 13.03 -20.32
CA ASP A 127 -0.27 14.40 -20.32
C ASP A 127 -1.19 14.44 -21.55
N ALA A 128 -2.50 14.58 -21.41
CA ALA A 128 -3.38 14.66 -22.58
C ALA A 128 -4.01 16.04 -22.64
N SER A 129 -3.65 16.78 -23.70
CA SER A 129 -4.30 18.05 -24.01
C SER A 129 -5.60 17.79 -24.76
N THR A 130 -6.67 18.44 -24.33
CA THR A 130 -7.93 18.51 -25.07
C THR A 130 -7.85 19.44 -26.30
N LYS A 131 -6.74 20.17 -26.44
CA LYS A 131 -6.54 21.21 -27.46
C LYS A 131 -5.41 20.83 -28.40
N ILE A 132 -5.69 19.90 -29.32
CA ILE A 132 -4.77 19.58 -30.40
C ILE A 132 -5.48 19.89 -31.70
N LYS A 133 -5.11 21.02 -32.30
CA LYS A 133 -5.67 21.47 -33.58
C LYS A 133 -5.28 20.45 -34.66
N GLY A 134 -6.25 20.07 -35.48
CA GLY A 134 -6.02 19.20 -36.65
C GLY A 134 -6.37 17.73 -36.46
N TYR A 135 -6.71 17.29 -35.24
CA TYR A 135 -7.14 15.91 -35.00
C TYR A 135 -8.64 15.84 -34.69
N SER A 136 -9.32 14.91 -35.36
CA SER A 136 -10.70 14.50 -35.09
C SER A 136 -10.69 12.99 -34.82
N ASN A 137 -11.72 12.50 -34.13
CA ASN A 137 -11.87 11.09 -33.72
C ASN A 137 -10.83 10.67 -32.68
N ILE A 138 -10.67 11.50 -31.65
CA ILE A 138 -9.78 11.22 -30.52
C ILE A 138 -10.56 10.95 -29.24
N TRP A 139 -10.03 10.08 -28.39
CA TRP A 139 -10.48 9.95 -27.02
C TRP A 139 -10.22 11.27 -26.27
N LEU A 140 -11.24 11.73 -25.55
CA LEU A 140 -11.02 12.74 -24.52
C LEU A 140 -10.65 12.01 -23.22
N PRO A 141 -9.78 12.59 -22.39
CA PRO A 141 -9.36 12.02 -21.11
C PRO A 141 -10.44 12.11 -20.03
N ILE A 142 -11.68 11.80 -20.39
CA ILE A 142 -12.89 12.01 -19.60
C ILE A 142 -13.68 10.70 -19.64
N LYS A 143 -14.01 10.17 -18.46
CA LYS A 143 -14.78 8.93 -18.31
C LYS A 143 -15.72 9.04 -17.11
N GLN A 144 -16.87 8.40 -17.22
CA GLN A 144 -17.73 8.12 -16.09
C GLN A 144 -17.19 6.87 -15.37
N LEU A 145 -16.55 7.07 -14.22
CA LEU A 145 -15.96 5.96 -13.43
C LEU A 145 -16.99 5.24 -12.55
N VAL A 146 -18.09 5.92 -12.21
CA VAL A 146 -19.22 5.35 -11.47
C VAL A 146 -20.46 5.45 -12.35
N PRO A 147 -21.19 4.36 -12.62
CA PRO A 147 -22.38 4.40 -13.47
C PRO A 147 -23.35 5.51 -13.06
N PHE A 148 -23.78 6.31 -14.02
CA PHE A 148 -24.69 7.46 -13.85
C PHE A 148 -24.15 8.63 -13.01
N SER A 149 -22.88 8.63 -12.60
CA SER A 149 -22.23 9.79 -11.98
C SER A 149 -21.89 10.87 -13.02
N ALA A 150 -21.40 12.01 -12.56
CA ALA A 150 -20.76 12.96 -13.47
C ALA A 150 -19.54 12.33 -14.17
N TYR A 151 -19.23 12.81 -15.38
CA TYR A 151 -17.97 12.50 -16.06
C TYR A 151 -16.80 13.13 -15.31
N GLU A 152 -15.67 12.42 -15.23
CA GLU A 152 -14.47 12.86 -14.51
C GLU A 152 -13.23 12.82 -15.41
N TYR A 153 -12.25 13.68 -15.15
CA TYR A 153 -10.95 13.59 -15.80
C TYR A 153 -10.18 12.34 -15.32
N VAL A 154 -9.55 11.59 -16.23
CA VAL A 154 -8.82 10.35 -15.88
C VAL A 154 -7.30 10.41 -16.06
N LEU A 155 -6.75 11.56 -16.45
CA LEU A 155 -5.30 11.74 -16.51
C LEU A 155 -4.72 11.88 -15.11
N PRO A 156 -3.49 11.41 -14.86
CA PRO A 156 -2.78 11.62 -13.61
C PRO A 156 -2.21 13.05 -13.56
N ASP A 157 -3.07 14.04 -13.65
CA ASP A 157 -2.73 15.44 -13.47
C ASP A 157 -3.49 16.02 -12.27
N GLU A 158 -3.33 17.32 -12.03
CA GLU A 158 -4.04 17.99 -10.95
C GLU A 158 -5.57 17.92 -11.09
N LYS A 159 -6.12 17.55 -12.27
CA LYS A 159 -7.55 17.42 -12.53
C LYS A 159 -8.08 16.00 -12.34
N TYR A 160 -7.24 14.99 -12.12
CA TYR A 160 -7.68 13.61 -11.94
C TYR A 160 -8.89 13.48 -10.99
N GLY A 161 -9.95 12.82 -11.44
CA GLY A 161 -11.16 12.60 -10.67
C GLY A 161 -11.96 13.86 -10.32
N LEU A 162 -11.64 15.04 -10.88
CA LEU A 162 -12.53 16.20 -10.84
C LEU A 162 -13.64 16.02 -11.87
N GLN A 163 -14.83 16.51 -11.52
CA GLN A 163 -15.97 16.56 -12.42
C GLN A 163 -15.65 17.42 -13.65
N TYR A 164 -15.92 16.88 -14.83
CA TYR A 164 -15.84 17.61 -16.08
C TYR A 164 -17.00 18.60 -16.19
N SER A 165 -16.68 19.87 -16.48
CA SER A 165 -17.66 20.91 -16.79
C SER A 165 -17.52 21.34 -18.24
N SER A 166 -18.63 21.44 -18.98
CA SER A 166 -18.64 21.91 -20.38
C SER A 166 -18.03 23.31 -20.52
N SER A 167 -18.14 24.14 -19.48
CA SER A 167 -17.51 25.46 -19.38
C SER A 167 -15.98 25.45 -19.51
N ASP A 168 -15.34 24.31 -19.22
CA ASP A 168 -13.88 24.19 -19.33
C ASP A 168 -13.42 24.09 -20.79
N SER A 169 -14.35 23.78 -21.71
CA SER A 169 -14.08 23.73 -23.15
C SER A 169 -14.46 25.06 -23.80
N SER A 170 -13.48 25.73 -24.39
CA SER A 170 -13.71 26.97 -25.16
C SER A 170 -14.45 26.73 -26.50
N GLU A 171 -14.91 25.50 -26.76
CA GLU A 171 -15.39 25.02 -28.06
C GLU A 171 -16.82 24.45 -28.03
N SER A 172 -17.52 24.36 -26.88
CA SER A 172 -18.85 23.74 -26.84
C SER A 172 -20.01 24.74 -26.87
N SER A 173 -20.91 24.55 -27.84
CA SER A 173 -22.34 24.80 -27.67
C SER A 173 -22.89 23.93 -26.52
N ASP A 174 -23.90 24.42 -25.78
CA ASP A 174 -24.56 23.83 -24.59
C ASP A 174 -25.21 22.43 -24.79
N GLU A 175 -24.75 21.59 -25.72
CA GLU A 175 -25.26 20.23 -25.87
C GLU A 175 -24.79 19.38 -24.68
N MET A 176 -25.72 19.08 -23.78
CA MET A 176 -25.56 18.10 -22.70
C MET A 176 -25.08 16.76 -23.27
N LEU A 177 -23.99 16.24 -22.74
CA LEU A 177 -23.56 14.86 -23.01
C LEU A 177 -24.69 13.89 -22.60
N GLU A 178 -25.12 13.05 -23.54
CA GLU A 178 -26.09 12.00 -23.25
C GLU A 178 -25.41 10.91 -22.41
N LEU A 179 -25.97 10.62 -21.23
CA LEU A 179 -25.45 9.62 -20.27
C LEU A 179 -25.66 8.16 -20.73
N THR A 180 -25.68 7.90 -22.04
CA THR A 180 -25.86 6.58 -22.63
C THR A 180 -24.58 5.75 -22.62
N SER A 181 -23.42 6.37 -22.42
CA SER A 181 -22.12 5.70 -22.50
C SER A 181 -21.07 6.32 -21.58
N GLU A 182 -20.09 5.51 -21.20
CA GLU A 182 -19.12 5.85 -20.15
C GLU A 182 -17.96 6.73 -20.62
N CYS A 183 -17.59 6.66 -21.91
CA CYS A 183 -16.42 7.34 -22.45
C CYS A 183 -16.80 8.49 -23.39
N VAL A 184 -15.90 9.46 -23.53
CA VAL A 184 -16.14 10.68 -24.32
C VAL A 184 -15.12 10.80 -25.44
N VAL A 185 -15.59 11.13 -26.64
CA VAL A 185 -14.74 11.37 -27.82
C VAL A 185 -14.95 12.77 -28.38
N LYS A 186 -13.92 13.27 -29.06
CA LYS A 186 -13.99 14.46 -29.90
C LYS A 186 -13.91 14.03 -31.36
N THR A 187 -15.04 14.09 -32.05
CA THR A 187 -15.16 13.91 -33.50
C THR A 187 -15.23 15.29 -34.17
N THR A 188 -16.30 15.60 -34.90
CA THR A 188 -16.67 16.99 -35.26
C THR A 188 -17.32 17.74 -34.10
N LYS A 189 -17.83 16.99 -33.11
CA LYS A 189 -18.42 17.48 -31.86
C LYS A 189 -17.93 16.61 -30.69
N ILE A 190 -18.26 17.00 -29.46
CA ILE A 190 -18.04 16.16 -28.29
C ILE A 190 -19.26 15.25 -28.13
N GLU A 191 -19.05 13.95 -28.05
CA GLU A 191 -20.11 12.97 -27.88
C GLU A 191 -19.67 11.80 -26.98
N THR A 192 -20.65 11.06 -26.47
CA THR A 192 -20.42 9.90 -25.60
C THR A 192 -20.50 8.62 -26.42
N VAL A 193 -19.60 7.68 -26.16
CA VAL A 193 -19.50 6.41 -26.89
C VAL A 193 -19.11 5.26 -25.95
N PRO A 194 -19.44 4.01 -26.30
CA PRO A 194 -18.94 2.83 -25.59
C PRO A 194 -17.41 2.79 -25.54
N CYS A 195 -16.82 2.47 -24.39
CA CYS A 195 -15.37 2.51 -24.16
C CYS A 195 -14.57 1.47 -24.96
N ASP A 196 -15.23 0.44 -25.49
CA ASP A 196 -14.68 -0.59 -26.38
C ASP A 196 -14.58 -0.14 -27.85
N SER A 197 -15.17 1.00 -28.19
CA SER A 197 -15.00 1.66 -29.49
C SER A 197 -13.51 1.94 -29.78
N LYS A 198 -13.14 2.14 -31.04
CA LYS A 198 -11.74 2.35 -31.43
C LYS A 198 -11.50 3.79 -31.90
N PHE A 199 -10.79 4.56 -31.08
CA PHE A 199 -10.39 5.94 -31.37
C PHE A 199 -8.93 6.16 -30.99
N SER A 200 -8.29 7.18 -31.57
CA SER A 200 -6.90 7.49 -31.24
C SER A 200 -6.82 8.23 -29.90
N HIS A 201 -5.88 7.84 -29.05
CA HIS A 201 -5.44 8.68 -27.93
C HIS A 201 -4.37 9.65 -28.38
N VAL A 202 -4.31 10.82 -27.73
CA VAL A 202 -3.18 11.73 -27.87
C VAL A 202 -2.42 11.84 -26.57
N CYS A 203 -1.15 11.47 -26.64
CA CYS A 203 -0.24 11.36 -25.51
C CYS A 203 0.80 12.49 -25.61
N LEU A 204 0.99 13.28 -24.55
CA LEU A 204 2.01 14.31 -24.45
C LEU A 204 3.09 13.89 -23.47
N TYR A 205 4.32 14.26 -23.80
CA TYR A 205 5.51 13.88 -23.05
C TYR A 205 6.41 15.09 -22.91
N LYS A 206 6.92 15.35 -21.70
CA LYS A 206 8.06 16.28 -21.57
C LYS A 206 9.31 15.56 -22.06
N TYR A 207 10.21 16.25 -22.75
CA TYR A 207 11.41 15.66 -23.32
C TYR A 207 12.28 14.86 -22.33
N ASN A 208 12.26 15.25 -21.05
CA ASN A 208 13.01 14.61 -19.97
C ASN A 208 12.19 13.61 -19.15
N SER A 209 11.00 13.19 -19.62
CA SER A 209 10.16 12.25 -18.89
C SER A 209 10.78 10.85 -18.94
N PHE A 210 11.46 10.48 -17.86
CA PHE A 210 11.94 9.12 -17.63
C PHE A 210 11.14 8.49 -16.50
N LEU A 211 10.48 7.37 -16.79
CA LEU A 211 9.55 6.72 -15.85
C LEU A 211 10.15 5.56 -15.08
N TYR A 212 11.40 5.21 -15.33
CA TYR A 212 12.06 4.12 -14.63
C TYR A 212 12.99 4.64 -13.54
N ARG A 213 13.41 3.75 -12.63
CA ARG A 213 14.46 4.06 -11.65
C ARG A 213 15.82 3.70 -12.22
N CYS A 214 16.76 4.65 -12.16
CA CYS A 214 18.15 4.37 -12.46
C CYS A 214 18.95 4.07 -11.19
N PRO A 215 20.06 3.32 -11.30
CA PRO A 215 21.05 3.24 -10.22
C PRO A 215 21.61 4.61 -9.88
N ASP A 216 22.12 4.76 -8.66
CA ASP A 216 22.72 6.01 -8.20
C ASP A 216 23.89 6.43 -9.12
N GLY A 217 23.93 7.73 -9.47
CA GLY A 217 24.92 8.27 -10.41
C GLY A 217 24.64 7.98 -11.89
N CYS A 218 23.45 7.48 -12.23
CA CYS A 218 23.00 7.26 -13.60
C CYS A 218 21.81 8.14 -13.95
N VAL A 219 21.63 8.41 -15.24
CA VAL A 219 20.51 9.17 -15.80
C VAL A 219 19.70 8.28 -16.73
N GLY A 220 18.40 8.53 -16.84
CA GLY A 220 17.52 7.74 -17.70
C GLY A 220 17.82 7.93 -19.18
N GLY A 221 17.60 6.91 -20.00
CA GLY A 221 17.83 6.98 -21.45
C GLY A 221 16.87 7.89 -22.23
N GLY A 222 16.02 8.65 -21.55
CA GLY A 222 15.02 9.55 -22.17
C GLY A 222 13.67 8.88 -22.45
N LEU A 223 12.92 9.43 -23.39
CA LEU A 223 11.53 9.04 -23.66
C LEU A 223 11.43 7.59 -24.16
N GLY A 224 10.58 6.78 -23.53
CA GLY A 224 10.30 5.41 -23.99
C GLY A 224 11.33 4.35 -23.61
N SER A 225 12.49 4.73 -23.06
CA SER A 225 13.56 3.78 -22.73
C SER A 225 13.38 3.17 -21.34
N ASP A 226 13.76 1.90 -21.21
CA ASP A 226 13.80 1.12 -19.97
C ASP A 226 15.23 0.94 -19.41
N TYR A 227 16.19 1.68 -19.97
CA TYR A 227 17.61 1.65 -19.60
C TYR A 227 18.11 3.01 -19.13
N CYS A 228 19.29 2.97 -18.50
CA CYS A 228 19.97 4.12 -17.93
C CYS A 228 21.39 4.25 -18.47
N PHE A 229 21.87 5.49 -18.56
CA PHE A 229 23.26 5.81 -18.83
C PHE A 229 24.00 6.10 -17.52
N CYS A 230 25.09 5.39 -17.27
CA CYS A 230 25.90 5.53 -16.06
C CYS A 230 27.32 5.93 -16.38
N LYS A 231 27.82 6.97 -15.71
CA LYS A 231 29.23 7.36 -15.79
C LYS A 231 30.06 6.53 -14.82
N LYS A 232 31.08 5.83 -15.34
CA LYS A 232 32.03 5.05 -14.53
C LYS A 232 33.45 5.54 -14.74
N TYR A 233 34.14 5.84 -13.63
CA TYR A 233 35.54 6.27 -13.66
C TYR A 233 36.50 5.09 -13.80
N LYS A 234 37.60 5.32 -14.51
CA LYS A 234 38.66 4.35 -14.76
C LYS A 234 39.57 4.19 -13.53
N GLN A 235 39.08 3.53 -12.48
CA GLN A 235 39.87 3.23 -11.27
C GLN A 235 40.61 1.89 -11.41
N ASN A 236 41.79 1.86 -12.05
CA ASN A 236 42.67 0.68 -12.21
C ASN A 236 42.08 -0.60 -12.86
N PHE A 237 40.83 -0.59 -13.33
CA PHE A 237 40.21 -1.75 -13.97
C PHE A 237 40.65 -1.94 -15.42
N SER A 238 40.79 -3.21 -15.83
CA SER A 238 40.85 -3.58 -17.25
C SER A 238 39.56 -3.17 -17.94
N ILE A 239 39.68 -2.54 -19.10
CA ILE A 239 38.59 -1.98 -19.92
C ILE A 239 37.46 -2.97 -20.18
N LYS A 240 37.79 -4.25 -20.39
CA LYS A 240 36.80 -5.31 -20.65
C LYS A 240 35.82 -5.49 -19.48
N ASN A 241 36.18 -4.98 -18.29
CA ASN A 241 35.36 -5.06 -17.08
C ASN A 241 34.71 -3.71 -16.73
N LEU A 242 34.97 -2.64 -17.49
CA LEU A 242 34.48 -1.30 -17.15
C LEU A 242 32.97 -1.18 -17.42
N CYS A 243 32.54 -1.54 -18.63
CA CYS A 243 31.13 -1.62 -19.02
C CYS A 243 30.84 -2.98 -19.66
N ARG A 244 29.71 -3.60 -19.31
CA ARG A 244 29.19 -4.77 -20.05
C ARG A 244 28.66 -4.32 -21.43
N HIS A 245 27.99 -3.18 -21.46
CA HIS A 245 27.48 -2.50 -22.65
C HIS A 245 27.83 -1.01 -22.56
N PHE A 246 28.52 -0.49 -23.57
CA PHE A 246 28.80 0.94 -23.65
C PHE A 246 27.61 1.71 -24.23
N ALA A 247 27.47 2.98 -23.87
CA ALA A 247 26.41 3.86 -24.34
C ALA A 247 26.56 4.19 -25.82
N THR A 248 25.67 3.65 -26.64
CA THR A 248 25.56 3.99 -28.07
C THR A 248 24.29 4.83 -28.25
N PRO A 249 24.36 6.17 -28.00
CA PRO A 249 23.19 7.03 -28.18
C PRO A 249 22.75 6.95 -29.64
N ASN A 250 21.56 6.42 -29.87
CA ASN A 250 21.02 6.24 -31.21
C ASN A 250 20.33 7.50 -31.72
N TYR A 251 19.85 8.34 -30.79
CA TYR A 251 19.08 9.55 -31.08
C TYR A 251 19.74 10.81 -30.51
N THR A 252 19.39 11.97 -31.06
CA THR A 252 19.94 13.26 -30.65
C THR A 252 19.62 13.63 -29.21
N TYR A 253 18.42 13.28 -28.71
CA TYR A 253 18.04 13.54 -27.32
C TYR A 253 18.86 12.69 -26.34
N GLU A 254 19.13 11.42 -26.67
CA GLU A 254 20.00 10.55 -25.85
C GLU A 254 21.42 11.10 -25.79
N ARG A 255 21.93 11.56 -26.94
CA ARG A 255 23.23 12.20 -27.02
C ARG A 255 23.30 13.42 -26.09
N ASN A 256 22.24 14.25 -26.04
CA ASN A 256 22.18 15.40 -25.13
C ASN A 256 22.18 14.97 -23.65
N ILE A 257 21.44 13.93 -23.28
CA ILE A 257 21.47 13.35 -21.93
C ILE A 257 22.88 12.86 -21.56
N VAL A 258 23.54 12.17 -22.49
CA VAL A 258 24.90 11.67 -22.28
C VAL A 258 25.89 12.85 -22.21
N TYR A 259 25.69 13.94 -22.96
CA TYR A 259 26.52 15.15 -22.84
C TYR A 259 26.43 15.78 -21.45
N GLU A 260 25.21 15.93 -20.93
CA GLU A 260 24.99 16.42 -19.57
C GLU A 260 25.65 15.51 -18.54
N LEU A 261 25.61 14.18 -18.74
CA LEU A 261 26.25 13.22 -17.85
C LEU A 261 27.79 13.26 -17.91
N VAL A 262 28.38 13.53 -19.09
CA VAL A 262 29.84 13.60 -19.26
C VAL A 262 30.42 14.83 -18.58
N GLU A 263 29.73 15.98 -18.62
CA GLU A 263 30.23 17.26 -18.11
C GLU A 263 31.58 17.63 -18.77
N ASP A 264 32.58 18.04 -17.99
CA ASP A 264 33.92 18.39 -18.46
C ASP A 264 34.86 17.19 -18.67
N ASP A 265 34.40 15.96 -18.38
CA ASP A 265 35.22 14.76 -18.51
C ASP A 265 35.40 14.31 -19.96
N THR A 266 36.26 13.30 -20.14
CA THR A 266 36.48 12.61 -21.42
C THR A 266 36.11 11.13 -21.23
N CYS A 267 34.90 10.75 -21.68
CA CYS A 267 34.34 9.41 -21.44
C CYS A 267 34.20 8.55 -22.70
N LEU A 268 34.46 7.25 -22.58
CA LEU A 268 34.23 6.25 -23.63
C LEU A 268 32.73 5.99 -23.83
N LEU A 269 32.28 5.98 -25.08
CA LEU A 269 30.91 5.62 -25.50
C LEU A 269 30.81 4.28 -26.22
N GLY A 270 31.90 3.77 -26.79
CA GLY A 270 31.83 2.48 -27.47
C GLY A 270 33.03 2.15 -28.33
N TYR A 271 33.00 0.95 -28.91
CA TYR A 271 34.02 0.48 -29.81
C TYR A 271 33.94 1.22 -31.15
N ALA A 272 35.07 1.74 -31.61
CA ALA A 272 35.19 2.18 -32.99
C ALA A 272 35.33 0.95 -33.92
N PRO A 273 35.03 1.08 -35.22
CA PRO A 273 35.28 0.01 -36.19
C PRO A 273 36.78 -0.35 -36.35
N PHE A 274 37.67 0.47 -35.82
CA PHE A 274 39.12 0.25 -35.84
C PHE A 274 39.60 -0.44 -34.56
N ARG A 275 40.47 -1.45 -34.69
CA ARG A 275 41.07 -2.15 -33.55
C ARG A 275 41.81 -1.15 -32.65
N ASN A 276 41.52 -1.20 -31.35
CA ASN A 276 42.13 -0.38 -30.28
C ASN A 276 41.72 1.10 -30.21
N PHE A 277 40.75 1.53 -31.01
CA PHE A 277 40.16 2.87 -30.90
C PHE A 277 38.74 2.80 -30.35
N TYR A 278 38.37 3.85 -29.61
CA TYR A 278 37.07 3.99 -28.99
C TYR A 278 36.49 5.36 -29.33
N ILE A 279 35.17 5.39 -29.44
CA ILE A 279 34.43 6.64 -29.52
C ILE A 279 34.44 7.24 -28.11
N VAL A 280 34.93 8.47 -28.01
CA VAL A 280 35.09 9.21 -26.77
C VAL A 280 34.34 10.52 -26.89
N MET A 281 33.70 10.96 -25.81
CA MET A 281 32.95 12.20 -25.76
C MET A 281 33.55 13.15 -24.72
N SER A 282 33.67 14.43 -25.07
CA SER A 282 34.11 15.50 -24.18
C SER A 282 33.55 16.85 -24.63
N ASN A 283 32.99 17.65 -23.71
CA ASN A 283 32.58 19.04 -23.92
C ASN A 283 31.91 19.31 -25.29
N SER A 284 30.84 18.56 -25.60
CA SER A 284 30.05 18.61 -26.85
C SER A 284 30.69 18.03 -28.12
N ASN A 285 31.89 17.44 -28.05
CA ASN A 285 32.58 16.85 -29.19
C ASN A 285 32.73 15.33 -29.05
N LEU A 286 32.75 14.62 -30.19
CA LEU A 286 33.13 13.22 -30.27
C LEU A 286 34.52 13.09 -30.88
N TYR A 287 35.32 12.19 -30.34
CA TYR A 287 36.69 11.91 -30.77
C TYR A 287 36.90 10.40 -30.91
N LEU A 288 37.84 10.02 -31.78
CA LEU A 288 38.45 8.69 -31.70
C LEU A 288 39.73 8.81 -30.91
N LYS A 289 39.78 8.15 -29.76
CA LYS A 289 40.97 8.13 -28.92
C LYS A 289 41.39 6.73 -28.59
N HIS A 290 42.68 6.59 -28.30
CA HIS A 290 43.15 5.42 -27.59
C HIS A 290 42.53 5.40 -26.20
N ILE A 291 42.28 4.20 -25.73
CA ILE A 291 41.59 3.99 -24.46
C ILE A 291 42.33 4.53 -23.24
N GLU A 292 43.64 4.75 -23.37
CA GLU A 292 44.47 5.32 -22.33
C GLU A 292 44.09 6.78 -22.01
N GLU A 293 43.53 7.49 -22.99
CA GLU A 293 43.24 8.92 -22.92
C GLU A 293 41.86 9.28 -22.33
N ALA A 294 41.02 8.28 -22.05
CA ALA A 294 39.71 8.49 -21.44
C ALA A 294 39.76 8.27 -19.92
N ASN A 295 39.12 9.18 -19.18
CA ASN A 295 39.06 9.16 -17.71
C ASN A 295 37.87 8.32 -17.20
N CYS A 296 36.86 8.12 -18.04
CA CYS A 296 35.61 7.46 -17.72
C CYS A 296 35.05 6.67 -18.91
N ALA A 297 33.97 5.94 -18.66
CA ALA A 297 33.11 5.37 -19.68
C ALA A 297 31.64 5.62 -19.31
N ILE A 298 30.80 5.78 -20.33
CA ILE A 298 29.35 5.76 -20.14
C ILE A 298 28.86 4.36 -20.49
N CYS A 299 28.26 3.70 -19.51
CA CYS A 299 27.68 2.36 -19.66
C CYS A 299 26.16 2.45 -19.81
N VAL A 300 25.58 1.53 -20.57
CA VAL A 300 24.15 1.23 -20.51
C VAL A 300 23.92 0.20 -19.42
N VAL A 301 22.97 0.48 -18.54
CA VAL A 301 22.50 -0.47 -17.52
C VAL A 301 20.98 -0.56 -17.57
N ASN A 302 20.45 -1.71 -17.19
CA ASN A 302 19.01 -1.88 -17.06
C ASN A 302 18.49 -0.98 -15.93
N SER A 303 17.25 -0.52 -16.07
CA SER A 303 16.53 0.10 -14.96
C SER A 303 16.39 -0.85 -13.76
N ILE A 304 16.25 -0.26 -12.58
CA ILE A 304 15.98 -0.96 -11.33
C ILE A 304 14.46 -1.00 -11.15
N PRO A 305 13.86 -2.15 -10.79
CA PRO A 305 12.46 -2.19 -10.43
C PRO A 305 12.19 -1.29 -9.21
N PHE A 306 11.04 -0.64 -9.19
CA PHE A 306 10.57 0.03 -7.99
C PHE A 306 10.22 -0.99 -6.92
N GLU A 307 10.43 -0.63 -5.67
CA GLU A 307 9.89 -1.41 -4.56
C GLU A 307 8.35 -1.37 -4.62
N PRO A 308 7.66 -2.45 -4.21
CA PRO A 308 6.21 -2.49 -4.22
C PRO A 308 5.62 -1.39 -3.32
N VAL A 309 4.88 -0.46 -3.93
CA VAL A 309 4.21 0.62 -3.18
C VAL A 309 3.04 0.04 -2.38
N ASN A 310 2.90 0.43 -1.12
CA ASN A 310 1.72 0.13 -0.32
C ASN A 310 1.08 1.42 0.20
N MET A 311 -0.25 1.51 0.11
CA MET A 311 -1.04 2.65 0.52
C MET A 311 -2.07 2.23 1.57
N GLU A 312 -1.96 2.76 2.79
CA GLU A 312 -2.85 2.45 3.91
C GLU A 312 -3.56 3.72 4.39
N LEU A 313 -4.87 3.78 4.22
CA LEU A 313 -5.72 4.84 4.71
C LEU A 313 -6.22 4.50 6.11
N LYS A 314 -6.13 5.46 7.04
CA LYS A 314 -6.43 5.30 8.47
C LYS A 314 -7.32 6.41 8.98
N PHE A 315 -8.43 6.05 9.64
CA PHE A 315 -9.34 7.02 10.25
C PHE A 315 -9.22 7.02 11.77
N ASN A 316 -8.80 8.15 12.34
CA ASN A 316 -8.79 8.41 13.76
C ASN A 316 -10.18 8.93 14.17
N VAL A 317 -11.03 8.03 14.69
CA VAL A 317 -12.42 8.31 15.09
C VAL A 317 -12.50 9.43 16.13
N LYS A 318 -11.60 9.44 17.12
CA LYS A 318 -11.62 10.39 18.24
C LYS A 318 -11.38 11.82 17.77
N ASN A 319 -10.40 12.00 16.88
CA ASN A 319 -10.04 13.31 16.35
C ASN A 319 -10.82 13.66 15.07
N SER A 320 -11.56 12.70 14.51
CA SER A 320 -12.20 12.79 13.20
C SER A 320 -11.22 13.22 12.10
N LYS A 321 -10.01 12.64 12.14
CA LYS A 321 -8.94 12.88 11.16
C LYS A 321 -8.68 11.63 10.34
N LEU A 322 -8.36 11.80 9.08
CA LEU A 322 -8.08 10.73 8.13
C LEU A 322 -6.66 10.94 7.57
N PHE A 323 -5.84 9.89 7.57
CA PHE A 323 -4.45 9.93 7.12
C PHE A 323 -4.20 8.81 6.13
N LEU A 324 -3.39 9.06 5.11
CA LEU A 324 -2.92 8.07 4.15
C LEU A 324 -1.40 7.90 4.31
N ASP A 325 -1.00 6.66 4.54
CA ASP A 325 0.41 6.26 4.58
C ASP A 325 0.81 5.66 3.25
N VAL A 326 1.93 6.12 2.71
CA VAL A 326 2.47 5.65 1.44
C VAL A 326 3.89 5.13 1.66
N TYR A 327 4.07 3.82 1.60
CA TYR A 327 5.36 3.14 1.76
C TYR A 327 6.03 2.91 0.40
N SER A 328 7.35 3.12 0.33
CA SER A 328 8.15 3.11 -0.92
C SER A 328 7.59 4.02 -2.02
N PRO A 329 7.43 5.33 -1.77
CA PRO A 329 6.81 6.27 -2.71
C PRO A 329 7.62 6.50 -4.00
N GLU A 330 8.80 5.89 -4.16
CA GLU A 330 9.70 6.06 -5.30
C GLU A 330 9.03 5.68 -6.62
N GLY A 331 8.20 4.62 -6.59
CA GLY A 331 7.47 4.11 -7.76
C GLY A 331 6.19 4.87 -8.08
N LEU A 332 5.88 5.97 -7.39
CA LEU A 332 4.69 6.77 -7.68
C LEU A 332 4.98 7.92 -8.63
N PHE A 333 3.98 8.26 -9.45
CA PHE A 333 3.99 9.42 -10.31
C PHE A 333 4.14 10.72 -9.52
N LYS A 334 4.91 11.67 -10.09
CA LYS A 334 5.27 12.94 -9.44
C LYS A 334 5.06 14.12 -10.37
N ILE A 335 4.56 15.21 -9.80
CA ILE A 335 4.52 16.54 -10.43
C ILE A 335 5.43 17.45 -9.63
N ASP A 336 6.39 18.10 -10.30
CA ASP A 336 7.40 18.97 -9.67
C ASP A 336 8.11 18.31 -8.47
N ASN A 337 8.52 17.05 -8.65
CA ASN A 337 9.13 16.17 -7.63
C ASN A 337 8.24 15.80 -6.43
N LYS A 338 6.96 16.14 -6.45
CA LYS A 338 6.00 15.79 -5.39
C LYS A 338 5.13 14.61 -5.82
N VAL A 339 5.07 13.58 -4.97
CA VAL A 339 4.21 12.41 -5.14
C VAL A 339 2.76 12.85 -5.26
N GLN A 340 2.07 12.35 -6.27
CA GLN A 340 0.66 12.65 -6.51
C GLN A 340 -0.23 11.53 -5.99
N VAL A 341 -1.18 11.92 -5.16
CA VAL A 341 -2.20 11.06 -4.57
C VAL A 341 -3.54 11.78 -4.66
N PHE A 342 -4.58 11.05 -5.03
CA PHE A 342 -5.92 11.57 -5.19
C PHE A 342 -6.90 10.80 -4.32
N CYS A 343 -7.54 11.47 -3.37
CA CYS A 343 -8.49 10.83 -2.47
C CYS A 343 -9.94 11.18 -2.83
N PHE A 344 -10.83 10.23 -2.58
CA PHE A 344 -12.23 10.28 -2.96
C PHE A 344 -13.13 9.90 -1.79
N THR A 345 -14.39 10.33 -1.86
CA THR A 345 -15.43 9.92 -0.92
C THR A 345 -16.81 9.86 -1.55
N ASP A 346 -17.66 9.00 -0.99
CA ASP A 346 -19.12 8.96 -1.23
C ASP A 346 -19.91 9.61 -0.07
N ALA A 347 -19.23 10.23 0.91
CA ALA A 347 -19.86 10.85 2.08
C ALA A 347 -20.65 12.14 1.78
N THR A 348 -20.83 12.50 0.51
CA THR A 348 -21.47 13.76 0.10
C THR A 348 -22.84 13.52 -0.55
N ASN A 349 -23.39 14.54 -1.21
CA ASN A 349 -24.56 14.35 -2.07
C ASN A 349 -24.17 13.83 -3.47
N GLN A 350 -22.87 13.62 -3.70
CA GLN A 350 -22.32 13.04 -4.91
C GLN A 350 -21.93 11.57 -4.68
N LEU A 351 -22.13 10.72 -5.68
CA LEU A 351 -21.78 9.29 -5.72
C LEU A 351 -20.26 9.08 -5.56
N LYS A 352 -19.48 10.02 -6.08
CA LYS A 352 -18.04 10.10 -5.90
C LYS A 352 -17.64 11.57 -5.92
N LYS A 353 -16.83 11.97 -4.95
CA LYS A 353 -16.29 13.33 -4.86
C LYS A 353 -14.82 13.29 -4.50
N ARG A 354 -14.00 14.05 -5.23
CA ARG A 354 -12.60 14.28 -4.87
C ARG A 354 -12.50 15.14 -3.60
N VAL A 355 -11.64 14.72 -2.68
CA VAL A 355 -11.34 15.43 -1.44
C VAL A 355 -9.91 15.96 -1.45
N GLU A 356 -9.68 17.03 -0.70
CA GLU A 356 -8.36 17.64 -0.56
C GLU A 356 -7.42 16.74 0.25
N VAL A 357 -6.16 16.71 -0.18
CA VAL A 357 -5.06 15.94 0.40
C VAL A 357 -3.91 16.90 0.68
N GLU A 358 -3.49 16.95 1.93
CA GLU A 358 -2.40 17.80 2.41
C GLU A 358 -1.20 16.91 2.78
N PHE A 359 0.00 17.31 2.38
CA PHE A 359 1.23 16.65 2.86
C PHE A 359 1.42 16.92 4.36
N GLU A 360 1.63 15.87 5.15
CA GLU A 360 1.85 16.00 6.60
C GLU A 360 3.32 15.70 6.95
N PHE A 361 3.88 14.61 6.43
CA PHE A 361 5.19 14.11 6.85
C PHE A 361 5.88 13.28 5.76
N ASP A 362 7.21 13.31 5.73
CA ASP A 362 8.08 12.45 4.92
C ASP A 362 9.22 11.95 5.80
N SER A 363 9.39 10.63 5.87
CA SER A 363 10.43 10.05 6.72
C SER A 363 11.84 10.39 6.26
N ASN A 364 12.04 10.89 5.03
CA ASN A 364 13.32 11.35 4.48
C ASN A 364 14.49 10.48 4.96
N SER A 365 14.43 9.19 4.62
CA SER A 365 15.40 8.21 5.12
C SER A 365 16.82 8.58 4.65
N LYS A 366 17.62 9.15 5.56
CA LYS A 366 19.07 9.32 5.37
C LYS A 366 19.82 7.98 5.46
N ASN A 367 19.15 6.94 5.96
CA ASN A 367 19.72 5.61 6.17
C ASN A 367 19.30 4.68 5.03
N GLN A 368 20.28 4.16 4.27
CA GLN A 368 20.02 3.27 3.12
C GLN A 368 19.24 1.98 3.48
N ASN A 369 19.16 1.62 4.76
CA ASN A 369 18.49 0.41 5.23
C ASN A 369 17.04 0.62 5.64
N GLN A 370 16.57 1.88 5.71
CA GLN A 370 15.20 2.18 6.13
C GLN A 370 14.31 2.50 4.93
N ARG A 371 13.14 1.89 4.93
CA ARG A 371 12.10 2.08 3.92
C ARG A 371 11.48 3.46 4.10
N ARG A 372 11.53 4.27 3.04
CA ARG A 372 10.90 5.60 3.05
C ARG A 372 9.38 5.47 3.08
N PHE A 373 8.72 6.33 3.84
CA PHE A 373 7.27 6.49 3.79
C PHE A 373 6.86 7.96 3.88
N ILE A 374 5.71 8.27 3.31
CA ILE A 374 5.10 9.61 3.30
C ILE A 374 3.71 9.51 3.90
N VAL A 375 3.32 10.49 4.71
CA VAL A 375 2.00 10.60 5.31
C VAL A 375 1.28 11.82 4.74
N PHE A 376 0.06 11.60 4.28
CA PHE A 376 -0.85 12.65 3.83
C PHE A 376 -2.05 12.75 4.77
N LYS A 377 -2.50 13.97 5.03
CA LYS A 377 -3.76 14.24 5.73
C LYS A 377 -4.87 14.43 4.70
N VAL A 378 -5.95 13.67 4.87
CA VAL A 378 -7.10 13.67 3.95
C VAL A 378 -8.27 14.40 4.60
N SER A 379 -8.89 15.31 3.85
CA SER A 379 -10.05 16.05 4.33
C SER A 379 -11.30 15.16 4.45
N VAL A 380 -12.04 15.33 5.55
CA VAL A 380 -13.26 14.55 5.85
C VAL A 380 -14.50 15.43 5.68
N SER A 381 -15.49 14.95 4.93
CA SER A 381 -16.79 15.58 4.70
C SER A 381 -17.54 15.86 6.00
N GLU A 382 -18.24 17.01 6.03
CA GLU A 382 -19.11 17.40 7.15
C GLU A 382 -20.56 16.92 7.01
N ILE A 383 -20.93 16.38 5.84
CA ILE A 383 -22.33 16.04 5.54
C ILE A 383 -22.76 14.79 6.30
N GLY A 384 -21.90 13.77 6.37
CA GLY A 384 -22.17 12.54 7.08
C GLY A 384 -21.07 11.49 6.91
N PRO A 385 -21.31 10.26 7.39
CA PRO A 385 -20.41 9.15 7.17
C PRO A 385 -20.45 8.71 5.70
N GLY A 386 -19.32 8.21 5.24
CA GLY A 386 -19.15 7.56 3.95
C GLY A 386 -17.75 6.95 3.85
N TYR A 387 -17.52 6.17 2.81
CA TYR A 387 -16.22 5.59 2.54
C TYR A 387 -15.29 6.61 1.91
N TYR A 388 -14.02 6.44 2.25
CA TYR A 388 -12.90 7.18 1.69
C TYR A 388 -11.88 6.18 1.16
N TRP A 389 -11.23 6.54 0.07
CA TRP A 389 -10.11 5.80 -0.50
C TRP A 389 -9.22 6.77 -1.27
N CYS A 390 -7.99 6.35 -1.51
CA CYS A 390 -7.04 7.14 -2.29
C CYS A 390 -6.48 6.30 -3.43
N GLU A 391 -6.18 6.97 -4.53
CA GLU A 391 -5.61 6.41 -5.74
C GLU A 391 -4.31 7.13 -6.07
N ALA A 392 -3.36 6.39 -6.64
CA ALA A 392 -2.12 6.91 -7.15
C ALA A 392 -1.69 6.12 -8.40
N PHE A 393 -0.70 6.62 -9.13
CA PHE A 393 -0.26 6.02 -10.38
C PHE A 393 1.14 5.43 -10.21
N LEU A 394 1.28 4.14 -10.49
CA LEU A 394 2.55 3.45 -10.46
C LEU A 394 3.35 3.68 -11.73
N LEU A 395 4.63 3.95 -11.56
CA LEU A 395 5.62 3.97 -12.61
C LEU A 395 6.15 2.55 -12.90
N PRO A 396 6.52 2.23 -14.15
CA PRO A 396 6.43 3.09 -15.35
C PRO A 396 5.07 3.03 -16.07
N HIS A 397 4.19 2.11 -15.70
CA HIS A 397 3.01 1.74 -16.50
C HIS A 397 1.76 2.62 -16.28
N MET A 398 1.82 3.56 -15.35
CA MET A 398 0.69 4.39 -14.92
C MET A 398 -0.54 3.57 -14.53
N THR A 399 -0.31 2.39 -13.93
CA THR A 399 -1.39 1.59 -13.36
C THR A 399 -1.91 2.29 -12.11
N VAL A 400 -3.23 2.35 -11.97
CA VAL A 400 -3.85 2.93 -10.78
C VAL A 400 -3.74 1.92 -9.66
N ILE A 401 -3.13 2.32 -8.56
CA ILE A 401 -3.21 1.59 -7.29
C ILE A 401 -4.17 2.31 -6.37
N GLN A 402 -4.80 1.54 -5.48
CA GLN A 402 -5.80 2.05 -4.56
C GLN A 402 -5.45 1.67 -3.12
N SER A 403 -5.72 2.57 -2.18
CA SER A 403 -5.71 2.24 -0.75
C SER A 403 -6.91 1.35 -0.37
N ASN A 404 -6.87 0.82 0.85
CA ASN A 404 -8.08 0.32 1.52
C ASN A 404 -9.17 1.40 1.61
N LYS A 405 -10.43 0.95 1.66
CA LYS A 405 -11.58 1.81 1.91
C LYS A 405 -11.82 1.94 3.41
N VAL A 406 -12.03 3.18 3.89
CA VAL A 406 -12.29 3.46 5.30
C VAL A 406 -13.57 4.25 5.46
N LEU A 407 -14.46 3.78 6.34
CA LEU A 407 -15.65 4.53 6.74
C LEU A 407 -15.25 5.65 7.70
N ALA A 408 -15.41 6.91 7.29
CA ALA A 408 -15.04 8.06 8.09
C ALA A 408 -16.16 9.11 8.13
N SER A 409 -16.18 9.90 9.21
CA SER A 409 -17.15 11.00 9.36
C SER A 409 -16.63 12.07 10.31
N LYS A 410 -17.01 13.33 10.06
CA LYS A 410 -16.75 14.42 11.00
C LYS A 410 -17.87 14.50 12.03
N LYS A 411 -17.61 14.14 13.29
CA LYS A 411 -18.53 14.28 14.45
C LYS A 411 -20.01 14.10 14.09
N PHE A 412 -20.38 12.92 13.62
CA PHE A 412 -21.73 12.61 13.19
C PHE A 412 -22.64 12.26 14.38
N LYS A 413 -23.86 12.82 14.44
CA LYS A 413 -24.81 12.67 15.56
C LYS A 413 -26.14 12.02 15.16
N TYR A 414 -26.25 11.57 13.92
CA TYR A 414 -27.48 11.00 13.38
C TYR A 414 -27.31 9.50 13.20
N ASN A 415 -28.43 8.78 13.21
CA ASN A 415 -28.46 7.39 12.78
C ASN A 415 -28.62 7.33 11.26
N GLU A 416 -27.84 6.50 10.60
CA GLU A 416 -27.96 6.24 9.16
C GLU A 416 -28.75 4.96 8.90
N TYR A 417 -29.62 5.03 7.91
CA TYR A 417 -30.35 3.89 7.40
C TYR A 417 -30.17 3.78 5.89
N SER A 418 -30.02 2.56 5.42
CA SER A 418 -29.97 2.21 4.01
C SER A 418 -31.36 1.82 3.51
N LEU A 419 -31.74 2.37 2.36
CA LEU A 419 -33.04 2.17 1.75
C LEU A 419 -32.87 1.97 0.24
N ARG A 420 -33.22 0.79 -0.25
CA ARG A 420 -33.23 0.51 -1.70
C ARG A 420 -34.63 0.69 -2.25
N LEU A 421 -34.73 1.50 -3.30
CA LEU A 421 -35.98 1.90 -3.94
C LEU A 421 -35.95 1.54 -5.41
N GLN A 422 -37.07 1.00 -5.90
CA GLN A 422 -37.35 0.93 -7.32
C GLN A 422 -38.41 1.96 -7.65
N ILE A 423 -38.05 3.00 -8.40
CA ILE A 423 -38.94 4.08 -8.81
C ILE A 423 -39.52 3.72 -10.18
N HIS A 424 -40.84 3.70 -10.29
CA HIS A 424 -41.56 3.52 -11.55
C HIS A 424 -42.08 4.88 -12.04
N ASP A 425 -42.09 5.10 -13.35
CA ASP A 425 -42.52 6.36 -13.97
C ASP A 425 -41.67 7.57 -13.52
N LEU A 426 -40.35 7.39 -13.54
CA LEU A 426 -39.34 8.40 -13.19
C LEU A 426 -39.53 9.71 -13.96
N CYS A 427 -40.00 9.62 -15.20
CA CYS A 427 -40.27 10.76 -16.08
C CYS A 427 -41.32 11.73 -15.52
N ARG A 428 -42.24 11.26 -14.66
CA ARG A 428 -43.25 12.10 -14.01
C ARG A 428 -42.63 13.19 -13.14
N TYR A 429 -41.40 12.99 -12.68
CA TYR A 429 -40.68 13.95 -11.86
C TYR A 429 -39.88 14.97 -12.68
N SER A 430 -39.87 14.86 -14.01
CA SER A 430 -39.25 15.84 -14.91
C SER A 430 -40.27 16.82 -15.48
N LEU A 431 -39.97 18.13 -15.42
CA LEU A 431 -40.80 19.20 -15.98
C LEU A 431 -40.60 19.40 -17.50
N ILE A 432 -39.50 18.89 -18.04
CA ILE A 432 -39.06 19.06 -19.43
C ILE A 432 -38.78 17.65 -19.95
N TYR A 433 -39.29 17.31 -21.16
CA TYR A 433 -39.12 16.03 -21.89
C TYR A 433 -38.14 15.07 -21.23
N CYS A 434 -38.60 13.92 -20.72
CA CYS A 434 -37.85 12.96 -19.88
C CYS A 434 -36.38 12.79 -20.33
N LYS A 435 -35.52 13.72 -19.91
CA LYS A 435 -34.10 13.73 -20.24
C LYS A 435 -33.45 12.60 -19.46
N ILE A 436 -32.36 12.08 -19.99
CA ILE A 436 -31.62 11.00 -19.34
C ILE A 436 -31.28 11.46 -17.91
N PRO A 437 -31.76 10.73 -16.88
CA PRO A 437 -31.65 11.17 -15.52
C PRO A 437 -30.18 11.15 -15.11
N ASN A 438 -29.64 12.32 -14.83
CA ASN A 438 -28.32 12.44 -14.22
C ASN A 438 -28.43 12.26 -12.69
N GLU A 439 -27.27 12.11 -12.07
CA GLU A 439 -27.15 12.01 -10.61
C GLU A 439 -27.91 13.10 -9.84
N GLU A 440 -27.82 14.37 -10.28
CA GLU A 440 -28.49 15.50 -9.65
C GLU A 440 -30.01 15.37 -9.72
N PHE A 441 -30.54 14.97 -10.89
CA PHE A 441 -31.95 14.69 -11.09
C PHE A 441 -32.42 13.56 -10.17
N ILE A 442 -31.75 12.41 -10.15
CA ILE A 442 -32.13 11.26 -9.30
C ILE A 442 -32.07 11.65 -7.81
N SER A 443 -31.06 12.42 -7.41
CA SER A 443 -30.93 12.96 -6.05
C SER A 443 -32.11 13.89 -5.70
N SER A 444 -32.57 14.71 -6.65
CA SER A 444 -33.73 15.59 -6.46
C SER A 444 -35.05 14.81 -6.33
N VAL A 445 -35.24 13.77 -7.15
CA VAL A 445 -36.41 12.87 -7.06
C VAL A 445 -36.42 12.18 -5.69
N SER A 446 -35.26 11.66 -5.27
CA SER A 446 -35.09 11.03 -3.97
C SER A 446 -35.46 11.96 -2.82
N LYS A 447 -35.11 13.25 -2.88
CA LYS A 447 -35.51 14.23 -1.85
C LYS A 447 -37.01 14.51 -1.89
N THR A 448 -37.58 14.63 -3.08
CA THR A 448 -39.01 14.92 -3.29
C THR A 448 -39.91 13.81 -2.72
N LEU A 449 -39.51 12.54 -2.85
CA LEU A 449 -40.26 11.39 -2.31
C LEU A 449 -40.52 11.49 -0.79
N PHE A 450 -39.64 12.18 -0.06
CA PHE A 450 -39.71 12.34 1.38
C PHE A 450 -39.97 13.79 1.83
N ASP A 451 -40.24 14.70 0.89
CA ASP A 451 -40.58 16.10 1.19
C ASP A 451 -42.04 16.22 1.65
N ASN A 452 -42.34 15.68 2.83
CA ASN A 452 -43.65 15.77 3.45
C ASN A 452 -43.56 16.05 4.95
N SER A 453 -44.70 16.41 5.55
CA SER A 453 -44.81 16.79 6.97
C SER A 453 -44.54 15.64 7.94
N ILE A 454 -44.58 14.39 7.47
CA ILE A 454 -44.31 13.19 8.26
C ILE A 454 -42.80 13.01 8.41
N PHE A 455 -42.06 12.96 7.29
CA PHE A 455 -40.62 12.67 7.28
C PHE A 455 -39.76 13.86 7.70
N SER A 456 -40.13 15.09 7.36
CA SER A 456 -39.38 16.32 7.73
C SER A 456 -39.13 16.48 9.24
N LYS A 457 -39.96 15.84 10.07
CA LYS A 457 -39.81 15.83 11.53
C LYS A 457 -38.61 14.98 12.00
N PHE A 458 -38.29 13.91 11.28
CA PHE A 458 -37.31 12.88 11.71
C PHE A 458 -36.10 12.80 10.79
N ILE A 459 -36.28 12.87 9.47
CA ILE A 459 -35.21 12.82 8.48
C ILE A 459 -34.56 14.20 8.39
N LYS A 460 -33.23 14.24 8.57
CA LYS A 460 -32.41 15.45 8.42
C LYS A 460 -31.83 15.57 7.02
N ASN A 461 -31.42 14.46 6.42
CA ASN A 461 -30.79 14.43 5.11
C ASN A 461 -31.13 13.13 4.37
N ILE A 462 -31.12 13.20 3.05
CA ILE A 462 -31.32 12.07 2.13
C ILE A 462 -30.23 12.17 1.08
N ARG A 463 -29.45 11.09 0.95
CA ARG A 463 -28.31 11.03 0.04
C ARG A 463 -28.51 9.90 -0.94
N LEU A 464 -28.31 10.19 -2.22
CA LEU A 464 -28.17 9.16 -3.24
C LEU A 464 -26.79 8.53 -3.06
N PHE A 465 -26.75 7.21 -2.88
CA PHE A 465 -25.52 6.50 -2.56
C PHE A 465 -25.09 5.57 -3.70
N ARG A 466 -26.05 5.02 -4.45
CA ARG A 466 -25.79 4.22 -5.66
C ARG A 466 -26.98 4.24 -6.60
N VAL A 467 -26.70 4.18 -7.90
CA VAL A 467 -27.67 3.87 -8.95
C VAL A 467 -27.30 2.48 -9.50
N PHE A 468 -28.20 1.52 -9.37
CA PHE A 468 -27.97 0.16 -9.88
C PHE A 468 -28.32 0.06 -11.35
N GLU A 469 -29.47 0.62 -11.72
CA GLU A 469 -29.98 0.56 -13.09
C GLU A 469 -30.92 1.74 -13.35
N VAL A 470 -30.88 2.25 -14.58
CA VAL A 470 -31.88 3.17 -15.12
C VAL A 470 -32.35 2.64 -16.47
N ASN A 471 -33.63 2.34 -16.57
CA ASN A 471 -34.27 2.01 -17.84
C ASN A 471 -35.07 3.21 -18.32
N ILE A 472 -34.52 3.91 -19.31
CA ILE A 472 -35.12 5.14 -19.86
C ILE A 472 -36.43 4.83 -20.62
N ILE A 473 -36.50 3.66 -21.28
CA ILE A 473 -37.67 3.24 -22.07
C ILE A 473 -38.88 3.04 -21.17
N ASN A 474 -38.67 2.35 -20.04
CA ASN A 474 -39.72 2.05 -19.07
C ASN A 474 -39.88 3.16 -18.02
N GLY A 475 -38.96 4.13 -17.99
CA GLY A 475 -38.90 5.17 -16.97
C GLY A 475 -38.70 4.58 -15.57
N THR A 476 -37.88 3.54 -15.40
CA THR A 476 -37.63 2.93 -14.08
C THR A 476 -36.21 3.17 -13.60
N ALA A 477 -36.03 3.37 -12.30
CA ALA A 477 -34.70 3.47 -11.69
C ALA A 477 -34.62 2.63 -10.41
N ASP A 478 -33.57 1.83 -10.28
CA ASP A 478 -33.21 1.09 -9.07
C ASP A 478 -32.06 1.82 -8.37
N ILE A 479 -32.34 2.36 -7.20
CA ILE A 479 -31.43 3.25 -6.48
C ILE A 479 -31.29 2.86 -5.02
N LEU A 480 -30.12 3.22 -4.47
CA LEU A 480 -29.81 3.13 -3.06
C LEU A 480 -29.72 4.53 -2.49
N VAL A 481 -30.52 4.79 -1.45
CA VAL A 481 -30.49 6.06 -0.72
C VAL A 481 -30.20 5.84 0.75
N HIS A 482 -29.48 6.77 1.35
CA HIS A 482 -29.22 6.81 2.79
C HIS A 482 -30.06 7.90 3.44
N LEU A 483 -30.67 7.54 4.58
CA LEU A 483 -31.49 8.43 5.38
C LEU A 483 -30.76 8.77 6.69
N SER A 484 -30.45 10.06 6.88
CA SER A 484 -29.88 10.57 8.14
C SER A 484 -31.00 11.00 9.08
N VAL A 485 -31.12 10.37 10.24
CA VAL A 485 -32.26 10.54 11.16
C VAL A 485 -31.86 11.26 12.45
N LYS A 486 -32.67 12.25 12.86
CA LYS A 486 -32.48 13.02 14.10
C LYS A 486 -32.68 12.12 15.32
N THR A 487 -31.64 12.00 16.14
CA THR A 487 -31.58 11.18 17.36
C THR A 487 -32.46 11.73 18.49
N LYS A 488 -33.77 11.47 18.40
CA LYS A 488 -34.75 11.81 19.44
C LYS A 488 -35.36 10.59 20.11
N PHE A 489 -35.28 9.42 19.48
CA PHE A 489 -35.83 8.18 20.01
C PHE A 489 -34.74 7.11 20.13
N SER A 490 -35.07 5.99 20.75
CA SER A 490 -34.21 4.81 20.66
C SER A 490 -34.13 4.35 19.20
N LEU A 491 -33.02 3.69 18.84
CA LEU A 491 -32.78 3.26 17.46
C LEU A 491 -33.90 2.33 16.94
N GLU A 492 -34.44 1.47 17.81
CA GLU A 492 -35.61 0.64 17.50
C GLU A 492 -36.86 1.47 17.20
N GLU A 493 -37.20 2.43 18.07
CA GLU A 493 -38.36 3.29 17.88
C GLU A 493 -38.26 4.12 16.59
N GLU A 494 -37.06 4.62 16.28
CA GLU A 494 -36.79 5.33 15.02
C GLU A 494 -37.05 4.44 13.82
N TYR A 495 -36.48 3.23 13.82
CA TYR A 495 -36.66 2.27 12.75
C TYR A 495 -38.14 1.94 12.52
N TYR A 496 -38.89 1.58 13.58
CA TYR A 496 -40.31 1.23 13.45
C TYR A 496 -41.16 2.41 12.95
N LYS A 497 -40.89 3.63 13.42
CA LYS A 497 -41.61 4.82 12.95
C LYS A 497 -41.33 5.11 11.48
N ILE A 498 -40.10 4.96 11.01
CA ILE A 498 -39.78 5.20 9.60
C ILE A 498 -40.40 4.09 8.75
N ASN A 499 -40.16 2.83 9.11
CA ASN A 499 -40.63 1.67 8.36
C ASN A 499 -42.15 1.67 8.17
N THR A 500 -42.92 2.02 9.22
CA THR A 500 -44.38 2.12 9.12
C THR A 500 -44.85 3.23 8.18
N ASN A 501 -44.09 4.33 8.10
CA ASN A 501 -44.41 5.47 7.23
C ASN A 501 -43.91 5.30 5.79
N LEU A 502 -42.99 4.36 5.50
CA LEU A 502 -42.52 4.07 4.13
C LEU A 502 -43.65 3.64 3.19
N LYS A 503 -44.76 3.11 3.73
CA LYS A 503 -46.01 2.84 2.97
C LYS A 503 -46.58 4.09 2.26
N HIS A 504 -46.25 5.30 2.72
CA HIS A 504 -46.62 6.54 2.04
C HIS A 504 -45.74 6.84 0.82
N VAL A 505 -44.50 6.38 0.82
CA VAL A 505 -43.60 6.46 -0.33
C VAL A 505 -44.05 5.47 -1.39
N GLU A 506 -44.45 4.25 -0.99
CA GLU A 506 -44.92 3.22 -1.94
C GLU A 506 -46.15 3.64 -2.76
N LYS A 507 -46.99 4.52 -2.20
CA LYS A 507 -48.15 5.09 -2.92
C LYS A 507 -47.78 6.03 -4.07
N GLN A 508 -46.51 6.39 -4.21
CA GLN A 508 -45.99 7.30 -5.23
C GLN A 508 -45.33 6.55 -6.40
N ASN A 509 -45.83 5.37 -6.78
CA ASN A 509 -45.22 4.49 -7.79
C ASN A 509 -43.77 4.09 -7.44
N VAL A 510 -43.50 3.83 -6.17
CA VAL A 510 -42.19 3.37 -5.69
C VAL A 510 -42.36 2.01 -5.02
N THR A 511 -41.42 1.10 -5.25
CA THR A 511 -41.31 -0.16 -4.51
C THR A 511 -40.14 -0.06 -3.53
N VAL A 512 -40.41 -0.27 -2.25
CA VAL A 512 -39.36 -0.35 -1.22
C VAL A 512 -38.86 -1.79 -1.19
N LEU A 513 -37.61 -2.01 -1.63
CA LEU A 513 -37.03 -3.36 -1.66
C LEU A 513 -36.52 -3.79 -0.28
N TYR A 514 -35.86 -2.90 0.44
CA TYR A 514 -35.52 -3.10 1.85
C TYR A 514 -35.26 -1.76 2.55
N PHE A 515 -35.37 -1.79 3.88
CA PHE A 515 -34.98 -0.71 4.78
C PHE A 515 -34.18 -1.30 5.93
N GLN A 516 -32.92 -0.89 6.09
CA GLN A 516 -31.97 -1.48 7.05
C GLN A 516 -31.17 -0.40 7.75
N SER A 517 -30.69 -0.66 8.96
CA SER A 517 -29.75 0.22 9.66
C SER A 517 -28.37 0.09 9.03
N SER A 518 -27.67 1.20 8.78
CA SER A 518 -26.33 1.20 8.17
C SER A 518 -25.20 0.90 9.15
N SER A 519 -25.51 0.59 10.41
CA SER A 519 -24.49 0.37 11.44
C SER A 519 -24.80 -0.77 12.40
N PHE A 520 -26.07 -1.16 12.55
CA PHE A 520 -26.49 -2.10 13.60
C PHE A 520 -27.58 -3.07 13.16
N CYS A 521 -27.38 -4.36 13.40
CA CYS A 521 -28.46 -5.31 13.41
C CYS A 521 -29.37 -5.04 14.61
N LEU A 522 -30.65 -4.81 14.32
CA LEU A 522 -31.67 -4.52 15.32
C LEU A 522 -31.95 -5.74 16.20
N PRO A 523 -32.38 -5.56 17.46
CA PRO A 523 -32.74 -6.69 18.31
C PRO A 523 -33.82 -7.58 17.68
N GLU A 524 -33.63 -8.89 17.78
CA GLU A 524 -34.52 -9.90 17.22
C GLU A 524 -34.75 -11.02 18.24
N LYS A 525 -35.93 -11.64 18.19
CA LYS A 525 -36.23 -12.85 18.95
C LYS A 525 -36.40 -14.02 18.00
N THR A 526 -35.72 -15.12 18.28
CA THR A 526 -35.85 -16.35 17.50
C THR A 526 -36.35 -17.48 18.39
N PHE A 527 -37.26 -18.31 17.87
CA PHE A 527 -37.87 -19.41 18.62
C PHE A 527 -37.32 -20.75 18.12
N PHE A 528 -36.71 -21.53 19.02
CA PHE A 528 -36.12 -22.84 18.73
C PHE A 528 -36.43 -23.83 19.85
N GLU A 529 -37.03 -24.99 19.52
CA GLU A 529 -37.23 -26.14 20.43
C GLU A 529 -37.69 -25.75 21.86
N ASN A 530 -38.72 -24.90 21.95
CA ASN A 530 -39.30 -24.34 23.19
C ASN A 530 -38.44 -23.31 23.95
N LYS A 531 -37.31 -22.87 23.41
CA LYS A 531 -36.53 -21.73 23.90
C LYS A 531 -36.73 -20.52 23.00
N THR A 532 -36.84 -19.35 23.63
CA THR A 532 -36.77 -18.06 22.94
C THR A 532 -35.37 -17.52 23.15
N LEU A 533 -34.65 -17.25 22.06
CA LEU A 533 -33.32 -16.64 22.10
C LEU A 533 -33.44 -15.15 21.77
N ASN A 534 -32.94 -14.31 22.66
CA ASN A 534 -32.93 -12.86 22.50
C ASN A 534 -31.57 -12.40 21.95
N TRP A 535 -31.58 -11.76 20.78
CA TRP A 535 -30.41 -11.19 20.14
C TRP A 535 -30.34 -9.69 20.39
N GLN A 536 -29.25 -9.23 21.00
CA GLN A 536 -29.05 -7.83 21.37
C GLN A 536 -28.67 -6.96 20.16
N LEU A 537 -28.90 -5.65 20.27
CA LEU A 537 -28.46 -4.67 19.28
C LEU A 537 -26.95 -4.80 19.07
N SER A 538 -26.53 -5.06 17.83
CA SER A 538 -25.15 -5.44 17.53
C SER A 538 -24.61 -4.71 16.31
N THR A 539 -23.36 -4.27 16.37
CA THR A 539 -22.71 -3.57 15.24
C THR A 539 -22.42 -4.53 14.09
N ILE A 540 -22.44 -4.03 12.86
CA ILE A 540 -21.97 -4.78 11.68
C ILE A 540 -20.59 -5.40 11.96
N GLY A 541 -20.41 -6.64 11.55
CA GLY A 541 -19.16 -7.39 11.71
C GLY A 541 -19.06 -8.18 13.02
N SER A 542 -19.81 -7.79 14.05
CA SER A 542 -19.76 -8.47 15.34
C SER A 542 -20.49 -9.81 15.31
N THR A 543 -19.89 -10.81 15.94
CA THR A 543 -20.55 -12.06 16.30
C THR A 543 -21.02 -11.96 17.74
N VAL A 544 -22.28 -12.27 18.00
CA VAL A 544 -22.83 -12.25 19.35
C VAL A 544 -23.45 -13.59 19.72
N VAL A 545 -23.55 -13.81 21.02
CA VAL A 545 -24.31 -14.91 21.62
C VAL A 545 -25.65 -14.36 22.12
N PRO A 546 -26.71 -15.19 22.20
CA PRO A 546 -27.99 -14.77 22.75
C PRO A 546 -27.87 -14.46 24.25
N GLU A 547 -28.85 -13.76 24.80
CA GLU A 547 -28.91 -13.47 26.23
C GLU A 547 -29.06 -14.75 27.07
N GLU A 548 -29.74 -15.75 26.53
CA GLU A 548 -29.87 -17.08 27.13
C GLU A 548 -28.63 -17.94 26.87
N ILE A 549 -28.23 -18.76 27.84
CA ILE A 549 -27.16 -19.74 27.63
C ILE A 549 -27.67 -20.82 26.66
N CYS A 550 -27.08 -20.85 25.47
CA CYS A 550 -27.33 -21.82 24.41
C CYS A 550 -26.00 -22.25 23.80
N VAL A 551 -25.69 -23.53 23.93
CA VAL A 551 -24.44 -24.14 23.48
C VAL A 551 -24.71 -25.40 22.67
N LEU A 552 -23.75 -25.76 21.82
CA LEU A 552 -23.72 -27.00 21.06
C LEU A 552 -23.25 -28.16 21.95
N GLU A 553 -23.29 -29.39 21.42
CA GLU A 553 -22.85 -30.59 22.14
C GLU A 553 -21.39 -30.50 22.62
N ASN A 554 -20.53 -29.84 21.83
CA ASN A 554 -19.12 -29.60 22.16
C ASN A 554 -18.88 -28.41 23.11
N GLY A 555 -19.94 -27.76 23.62
CA GLY A 555 -19.83 -26.61 24.53
C GLY A 555 -19.54 -25.27 23.87
N ILE A 556 -19.43 -25.22 22.54
CA ILE A 556 -19.31 -23.95 21.81
C ILE A 556 -20.65 -23.22 21.84
N PRO A 557 -20.70 -21.90 22.10
CA PRO A 557 -21.95 -21.17 22.10
C PRO A 557 -22.56 -21.07 20.71
N VAL A 558 -23.90 -21.19 20.65
CA VAL A 558 -24.64 -20.76 19.48
C VAL A 558 -24.47 -19.26 19.35
N SER A 559 -24.07 -18.83 18.17
CA SER A 559 -23.75 -17.43 17.90
C SER A 559 -24.29 -16.99 16.55
N ARG A 560 -24.38 -15.68 16.36
CA ARG A 560 -24.93 -15.09 15.14
C ARG A 560 -24.11 -13.87 14.78
N LYS A 561 -23.69 -13.79 13.52
CA LYS A 561 -22.98 -12.63 13.01
C LYS A 561 -23.96 -11.58 12.49
N CYS A 562 -23.72 -10.33 12.86
CA CYS A 562 -24.35 -9.19 12.21
C CYS A 562 -23.61 -8.92 10.91
N ARG A 563 -24.23 -9.26 9.78
CA ARG A 563 -23.65 -9.09 8.44
C ARG A 563 -24.13 -7.79 7.80
N GLY A 564 -23.50 -7.44 6.69
CA GLY A 564 -23.80 -6.25 5.92
C GLY A 564 -22.64 -5.26 5.88
N ASP A 565 -22.90 -4.08 5.35
CA ASP A 565 -21.96 -2.98 5.29
C ASP A 565 -22.71 -1.65 5.40
N PHE A 566 -21.96 -0.54 5.32
CA PHE A 566 -22.57 0.78 5.37
C PHE A 566 -23.43 1.07 4.13
N TYR A 567 -23.12 0.51 2.95
CA TYR A 567 -23.89 0.70 1.72
C TYR A 567 -25.29 0.09 1.85
N VAL A 568 -25.38 -1.23 1.98
CA VAL A 568 -26.66 -1.97 1.89
C VAL A 568 -27.38 -2.06 3.23
N GLY A 569 -26.70 -1.73 4.32
CA GLY A 569 -27.21 -1.90 5.65
C GLY A 569 -26.95 -3.29 6.22
N SER A 570 -27.44 -3.47 7.44
CA SER A 570 -27.14 -4.62 8.28
C SER A 570 -28.31 -5.60 8.33
N ASN A 571 -27.96 -6.88 8.37
CA ASN A 571 -28.90 -7.96 8.61
C ASN A 571 -28.26 -9.05 9.47
N TRP A 572 -29.11 -9.75 10.20
CA TRP A 572 -28.65 -10.90 10.94
C TRP A 572 -28.46 -12.11 10.02
N GLU A 573 -27.38 -12.86 10.26
CA GLU A 573 -27.17 -14.17 9.64
C GLU A 573 -28.28 -15.18 9.98
N ARG A 574 -28.49 -16.22 9.18
CA ARG A 574 -29.45 -17.28 9.56
C ARG A 574 -28.81 -18.21 10.58
N ILE A 575 -29.58 -18.62 11.58
CA ILE A 575 -29.13 -19.60 12.57
C ILE A 575 -29.34 -20.99 11.96
N THR A 576 -28.25 -21.74 11.82
CA THR A 576 -28.29 -23.15 11.37
C THR A 576 -28.24 -24.13 12.53
N ASP A 577 -27.68 -23.71 13.67
CA ASP A 577 -27.37 -24.61 14.76
C ASP A 577 -28.47 -24.66 15.83
N THR A 578 -28.56 -25.79 16.54
CA THR A 578 -29.56 -26.04 17.57
C THR A 578 -28.94 -26.10 18.97
N CYS A 579 -29.60 -25.48 19.96
CA CYS A 579 -29.16 -25.55 21.35
C CYS A 579 -29.19 -27.01 21.85
N TYR A 580 -28.08 -27.53 22.35
CA TYR A 580 -28.06 -28.86 22.95
C TYR A 580 -28.71 -28.82 24.34
N SER A 581 -29.85 -29.49 24.50
CA SER A 581 -30.65 -29.45 25.75
C SER A 581 -29.97 -30.16 26.92
N ASN A 582 -29.11 -31.14 26.65
CA ASN A 582 -28.49 -31.99 27.67
C ASN A 582 -27.12 -31.50 28.12
N TYR A 583 -26.66 -30.34 27.64
CA TYR A 583 -25.38 -29.78 28.06
C TYR A 583 -25.46 -29.28 29.51
N SER A 584 -24.60 -29.80 30.39
CA SER A 584 -24.46 -29.32 31.76
C SER A 584 -23.54 -28.10 31.82
N VAL A 585 -24.13 -26.91 31.93
CA VAL A 585 -23.38 -25.65 32.06
C VAL A 585 -22.62 -25.63 33.39
N SER A 586 -21.36 -25.18 33.37
CA SER A 586 -20.52 -25.10 34.57
C SER A 586 -21.04 -24.04 35.56
N LEU A 587 -20.65 -24.19 36.84
CA LEU A 587 -20.96 -23.20 37.87
C LEU A 587 -20.27 -21.86 37.57
N LYS A 588 -19.05 -21.87 37.00
CA LYS A 588 -18.31 -20.67 36.59
C LYS A 588 -19.08 -19.90 35.52
N THR A 589 -19.52 -20.57 34.46
CA THR A 589 -20.29 -19.96 33.37
C THR A 589 -21.62 -19.39 33.86
N THR A 590 -22.32 -20.11 34.73
CA THR A 590 -23.59 -19.65 35.32
C THR A 590 -23.39 -18.41 36.19
N PHE A 591 -22.32 -18.38 36.99
CA PHE A 591 -21.96 -17.23 37.81
C PHE A 591 -21.61 -16.01 36.95
N LEU A 592 -20.72 -16.15 35.96
CA LEU A 592 -20.35 -15.09 35.03
C LEU A 592 -21.55 -14.55 34.26
N HIS A 593 -22.42 -15.43 33.76
CA HIS A 593 -23.66 -15.04 33.09
C HIS A 593 -24.58 -14.20 33.99
N SER A 594 -24.72 -14.59 35.26
CA SER A 594 -25.52 -13.82 36.22
C SER A 594 -24.98 -12.40 36.47
N LEU A 595 -23.66 -12.20 36.39
CA LEU A 595 -23.01 -10.88 36.49
C LEU A 595 -23.28 -10.03 35.25
N VAL A 596 -23.19 -10.61 34.05
CA VAL A 596 -23.46 -9.91 32.78
C VAL A 596 -24.90 -9.43 32.69
N LEU A 597 -25.86 -10.21 33.19
CA LEU A 597 -27.28 -9.83 33.25
C LEU A 597 -27.61 -8.79 34.33
N GLY A 598 -26.65 -8.44 35.19
CA GLY A 598 -26.87 -7.50 36.30
C GLY A 598 -27.73 -8.06 37.44
N ASN A 599 -27.92 -9.38 37.50
CA ASN A 599 -28.65 -10.05 38.58
C ASN A 599 -27.83 -10.10 39.89
N SER A 600 -26.53 -9.86 39.81
CA SER A 600 -25.60 -9.79 40.94
C SER A 600 -24.79 -8.49 40.86
N THR A 601 -24.48 -7.89 42.01
CA THR A 601 -23.68 -6.66 42.06
C THR A 601 -22.22 -6.98 41.72
N ILE A 602 -21.70 -6.34 40.68
CA ILE A 602 -20.28 -6.40 40.32
C ILE A 602 -19.53 -5.51 41.33
N ASN A 603 -19.11 -6.08 42.44
CA ASN A 603 -18.51 -5.30 43.53
C ASN A 603 -17.00 -5.07 43.38
N SER A 604 -16.30 -5.86 42.55
CA SER A 604 -14.85 -5.75 42.38
C SER A 604 -14.30 -6.70 41.30
N THR A 605 -13.11 -6.37 40.79
CA THR A 605 -12.25 -7.22 39.95
C THR A 605 -11.88 -8.56 40.62
N SER A 606 -11.88 -8.63 41.95
CA SER A 606 -11.64 -9.85 42.74
C SER A 606 -12.52 -11.04 42.37
N ASN A 607 -13.80 -10.83 42.01
CA ASN A 607 -14.70 -11.91 41.60
C ASN A 607 -14.21 -12.60 40.32
N ILE A 608 -13.61 -11.83 39.41
CA ILE A 608 -13.05 -12.34 38.15
C ILE A 608 -11.73 -13.05 38.45
N THR A 609 -10.90 -12.48 39.32
CA THR A 609 -9.64 -13.10 39.76
C THR A 609 -9.90 -14.52 40.24
N THR A 610 -10.85 -14.72 41.17
CA THR A 610 -11.20 -16.06 41.69
C THR A 610 -11.71 -17.01 40.62
N VAL A 611 -12.50 -16.54 39.65
CA VAL A 611 -12.96 -17.39 38.53
C VAL A 611 -11.80 -17.83 37.64
N THR A 612 -10.80 -16.96 37.45
CA THR A 612 -9.63 -17.23 36.62
C THR A 612 -8.49 -17.97 37.32
N GLU A 613 -8.54 -18.19 38.64
CA GLU A 613 -7.48 -18.90 39.38
C GLU A 613 -7.21 -20.30 38.83
N ASP A 614 -8.28 -21.02 38.46
CA ASP A 614 -8.19 -22.24 37.65
C ASP A 614 -8.68 -21.90 36.24
N SER A 615 -7.74 -21.61 35.34
CA SER A 615 -8.03 -21.22 33.96
C SER A 615 -8.11 -22.42 33.01
N THR A 616 -7.91 -23.65 33.50
CA THR A 616 -7.82 -24.86 32.66
C THR A 616 -9.18 -25.36 32.17
N ASP A 617 -10.25 -25.04 32.89
CA ASP A 617 -11.64 -25.43 32.60
C ASP A 617 -12.48 -24.30 31.98
N LEU A 618 -11.87 -23.15 31.68
CA LEU A 618 -12.57 -22.04 31.04
C LEU A 618 -13.06 -22.43 29.65
N THR A 619 -14.28 -22.02 29.34
CA THR A 619 -14.92 -22.21 28.04
C THR A 619 -14.87 -20.93 27.20
N VAL A 620 -15.26 -21.03 25.92
CA VAL A 620 -15.41 -19.88 25.02
C VAL A 620 -16.39 -18.84 25.59
N LEU A 621 -17.46 -19.29 26.24
CA LEU A 621 -18.44 -18.40 26.89
C LEU A 621 -17.86 -17.68 28.10
N ASP A 622 -17.03 -18.35 28.89
CA ASP A 622 -16.44 -17.74 30.08
C ASP A 622 -15.54 -16.57 29.69
N LEU A 623 -14.68 -16.74 28.68
CA LEU A 623 -13.82 -15.68 28.15
C LEU A 623 -14.62 -14.49 27.61
N HIS A 624 -15.73 -14.77 26.91
CA HIS A 624 -16.65 -13.75 26.41
C HIS A 624 -17.35 -12.98 27.54
N TYR A 625 -17.79 -13.66 28.59
CA TYR A 625 -18.40 -12.99 29.73
C TYR A 625 -17.37 -12.19 30.55
N ILE A 626 -16.17 -12.74 30.76
CA ILE A 626 -15.08 -12.01 31.41
C ILE A 626 -14.78 -10.72 30.65
N SER A 627 -14.69 -10.75 29.31
CA SER A 627 -14.46 -9.54 28.51
C SER A 627 -15.58 -8.51 28.67
N LYS A 628 -16.85 -8.93 28.66
CA LYS A 628 -18.01 -8.06 28.90
C LYS A 628 -18.00 -7.45 30.30
N ILE A 629 -17.73 -8.24 31.34
CA ILE A 629 -17.74 -7.78 32.74
C ILE A 629 -16.59 -6.80 32.97
N LEU A 630 -15.37 -7.11 32.51
CA LEU A 630 -14.22 -6.19 32.60
C LEU A 630 -14.54 -4.86 31.91
N LYS A 631 -15.12 -4.90 30.70
CA LYS A 631 -15.53 -3.68 29.99
C LYS A 631 -16.55 -2.84 30.78
N GLN A 632 -17.52 -3.49 31.45
CA GLN A 632 -18.50 -2.80 32.30
C GLN A 632 -17.83 -2.16 33.53
N LEU A 633 -16.90 -2.88 34.18
CA LEU A 633 -16.13 -2.38 35.31
C LEU A 633 -15.37 -1.10 34.95
N PHE A 634 -14.60 -1.11 33.86
CA PHE A 634 -13.80 0.05 33.45
C PHE A 634 -14.61 1.24 32.96
N ASN A 635 -15.80 1.00 32.40
CA ASN A 635 -16.70 2.10 32.04
C ASN A 635 -17.32 2.77 33.27
N SER A 636 -17.38 2.07 34.41
CA SER A 636 -18.00 2.56 35.64
C SER A 636 -17.01 3.26 36.59
N THR A 637 -15.72 2.88 36.57
CA THR A 637 -14.67 3.47 37.41
C THR A 637 -14.01 4.66 36.70
N GLN A 638 -14.15 5.87 37.26
CA GLN A 638 -13.59 7.08 36.63
C GLN A 638 -12.06 7.19 36.69
N ASN A 639 -11.36 6.39 37.49
CA ASN A 639 -9.91 6.26 37.51
C ASN A 639 -9.53 4.88 38.10
N ASN A 640 -8.67 4.12 37.41
CA ASN A 640 -8.16 2.87 37.95
C ASN A 640 -7.05 3.16 38.96
N THR A 641 -7.16 2.60 40.17
CA THR A 641 -6.12 2.65 41.19
C THR A 641 -5.01 1.63 40.88
N GLN A 642 -3.83 1.84 41.46
CA GLN A 642 -2.74 0.86 41.38
C GLN A 642 -3.17 -0.55 41.85
N ASP A 643 -3.99 -0.66 42.89
CA ASP A 643 -4.52 -1.95 43.36
C ASP A 643 -5.37 -2.64 42.30
N SER A 644 -6.17 -1.86 41.56
CA SER A 644 -6.97 -2.40 40.44
C SER A 644 -6.06 -2.98 39.36
N LEU A 645 -4.96 -2.29 39.02
CA LEU A 645 -3.99 -2.79 38.03
C LEU A 645 -3.36 -4.12 38.41
N VAL A 646 -3.04 -4.30 39.70
CA VAL A 646 -2.46 -5.55 40.20
C VAL A 646 -3.47 -6.70 40.00
N GLU A 647 -4.72 -6.50 40.38
CA GLU A 647 -5.78 -7.51 40.20
C GLU A 647 -6.01 -7.84 38.72
N ILE A 648 -6.00 -6.84 37.85
CA ILE A 648 -6.14 -7.03 36.41
C ILE A 648 -4.94 -7.79 35.85
N GLY A 649 -3.72 -7.43 36.27
CA GLY A 649 -2.50 -8.16 35.91
C GLY A 649 -2.57 -9.64 36.26
N HIS A 650 -3.16 -9.97 37.42
CA HIS A 650 -3.43 -11.36 37.81
C HIS A 650 -4.42 -12.07 36.89
N VAL A 651 -5.54 -11.42 36.54
CA VAL A 651 -6.51 -11.98 35.59
C VAL A 651 -5.84 -12.31 34.25
N PHE A 652 -5.09 -11.38 33.66
CA PHE A 652 -4.44 -11.61 32.37
C PHE A 652 -3.32 -12.64 32.43
N ASN A 653 -2.55 -12.67 33.52
CA ASN A 653 -1.57 -13.72 33.76
C ASN A 653 -2.22 -15.12 33.77
N ASN A 654 -3.37 -15.25 34.43
CA ASN A 654 -4.10 -16.51 34.53
C ASN A 654 -4.74 -16.92 33.20
N LEU A 655 -5.31 -15.96 32.47
CA LEU A 655 -5.89 -16.21 31.15
C LEU A 655 -4.87 -16.75 30.14
N MET A 656 -3.60 -16.35 30.23
CA MET A 656 -2.53 -16.89 29.39
C MET A 656 -2.20 -18.37 29.65
N PHE A 657 -2.60 -18.93 30.80
CA PHE A 657 -2.48 -20.37 31.09
C PHE A 657 -3.66 -21.20 30.55
N SER A 658 -4.71 -20.55 30.02
CA SER A 658 -5.89 -21.26 29.50
C SER A 658 -5.53 -22.16 28.31
N ASN A 659 -6.39 -23.12 28.03
CA ASN A 659 -6.21 -24.02 26.89
C ASN A 659 -6.16 -23.23 25.56
N ASN A 660 -5.07 -23.40 24.79
CA ASN A 660 -4.84 -22.68 23.54
C ASN A 660 -5.96 -22.89 22.51
N SER A 661 -6.57 -24.09 22.47
CA SER A 661 -7.70 -24.36 21.58
C SER A 661 -8.94 -23.51 21.95
N ILE A 662 -9.17 -23.28 23.25
CA ILE A 662 -10.27 -22.43 23.72
C ILE A 662 -9.99 -20.97 23.43
N LEU A 663 -8.76 -20.50 23.66
CA LEU A 663 -8.35 -19.13 23.32
C LEU A 663 -8.51 -18.87 21.82
N LYS A 664 -8.03 -19.77 20.97
CA LYS A 664 -8.20 -19.70 19.51
C LYS A 664 -9.67 -19.72 19.10
N ASN A 665 -10.49 -20.61 19.67
CA ASN A 665 -11.92 -20.66 19.37
C ASN A 665 -12.66 -19.39 19.85
N SER A 666 -12.27 -18.84 21.00
CA SER A 666 -12.86 -17.60 21.53
C SER A 666 -12.53 -16.37 20.68
N GLN A 667 -11.35 -16.35 20.09
CA GLN A 667 -10.93 -15.30 19.17
C GLN A 667 -11.62 -15.44 17.82
N THR A 668 -11.56 -16.64 17.22
CA THR A 668 -12.15 -16.90 15.89
C THR A 668 -13.67 -16.72 15.87
N LEU A 669 -14.36 -17.15 16.93
CA LEU A 669 -15.82 -17.08 17.00
C LEU A 669 -16.33 -15.73 17.48
N LEU A 670 -15.78 -15.21 18.58
CA LEU A 670 -16.36 -14.08 19.33
C LEU A 670 -15.41 -12.87 19.45
N ASN A 671 -14.21 -12.93 18.87
CA ASN A 671 -13.19 -11.90 19.00
C ASN A 671 -12.86 -11.55 20.46
N ALA A 672 -12.95 -12.54 21.34
CA ALA A 672 -12.90 -12.32 22.78
C ALA A 672 -11.47 -11.96 23.25
N THR A 673 -10.42 -12.57 22.69
CA THR A 673 -9.05 -12.30 23.13
C THR A 673 -8.60 -10.89 22.74
N ASP A 674 -8.94 -10.42 21.53
CA ASP A 674 -8.70 -9.02 21.16
C ASP A 674 -9.47 -8.02 22.02
N SER A 675 -10.74 -8.33 22.32
CA SER A 675 -11.51 -7.48 23.23
C SER A 675 -10.85 -7.42 24.59
N LEU A 676 -10.33 -8.54 25.12
CA LEU A 676 -9.62 -8.59 26.39
C LEU A 676 -8.33 -7.78 26.34
N ILE A 677 -7.45 -7.99 25.36
CA ILE A 677 -6.19 -7.25 25.25
C ILE A 677 -6.46 -5.75 25.11
N ASN A 678 -7.44 -5.35 24.27
CA ASN A 678 -7.78 -3.93 24.14
C ASN A 678 -8.28 -3.33 25.46
N ILE A 679 -9.12 -4.06 26.20
CA ILE A 679 -9.59 -3.60 27.51
C ILE A 679 -8.43 -3.46 28.50
N PHE A 680 -7.48 -4.40 28.46
CA PHE A 680 -6.28 -4.36 29.29
C PHE A 680 -5.44 -3.13 29.00
N GLU A 681 -5.11 -2.89 27.73
CA GLU A 681 -4.34 -1.71 27.33
C GLU A 681 -5.08 -0.41 27.68
N ASP A 682 -6.38 -0.29 27.37
CA ASP A 682 -7.20 0.86 27.79
C ASP A 682 -7.19 1.06 29.32
N SER A 683 -7.12 -0.02 30.10
CA SER A 683 -7.06 0.04 31.57
C SER A 683 -5.72 0.53 32.11
N LEU A 684 -4.61 0.16 31.44
CA LEU A 684 -3.26 0.62 31.76
C LEU A 684 -3.12 2.11 31.45
N GLU A 685 -3.60 2.56 30.29
CA GLU A 685 -3.50 3.96 29.86
C GLU A 685 -4.36 4.91 30.70
N SER A 686 -5.45 4.42 31.29
CA SER A 686 -6.35 5.22 32.14
C SER A 686 -6.00 5.17 33.63
N SER A 687 -4.93 4.45 33.99
CA SER A 687 -4.54 4.30 35.38
C SER A 687 -3.78 5.51 35.93
N ILE A 688 -4.00 5.80 37.21
CA ILE A 688 -3.22 6.81 37.93
C ILE A 688 -2.14 6.08 38.73
N VAL A 689 -0.88 6.29 38.35
CA VAL A 689 0.28 5.79 39.07
C VAL A 689 0.90 6.94 39.84
N ASP A 690 0.83 6.86 41.18
CA ASP A 690 1.35 7.88 42.09
C ASP A 690 2.89 7.96 42.01
N ASN A 691 3.54 6.83 41.77
CA ASN A 691 4.99 6.76 41.62
C ASN A 691 5.45 7.16 40.20
N ASP A 692 6.72 7.52 40.07
CA ASP A 692 7.34 7.77 38.77
C ASP A 692 7.65 6.48 38.01
N THR A 693 7.71 5.33 38.71
CA THR A 693 7.81 3.99 38.14
C THR A 693 6.87 2.99 38.81
N LEU A 694 6.42 2.01 38.04
CA LEU A 694 5.74 0.81 38.52
C LEU A 694 6.24 -0.38 37.70
N LEU A 695 6.68 -1.44 38.38
CA LEU A 695 7.07 -2.71 37.77
C LEU A 695 6.29 -3.84 38.43
N LEU A 696 5.47 -4.53 37.63
CA LEU A 696 4.73 -5.72 38.04
C LEU A 696 5.25 -6.91 37.23
N ILE A 697 5.69 -7.96 37.93
CA ILE A 697 6.20 -9.19 37.32
C ILE A 697 5.30 -10.34 37.77
N HIS A 698 4.58 -10.92 36.83
CA HIS A 698 3.85 -12.17 36.98
C HIS A 698 4.57 -13.29 36.21
N ASN A 699 4.07 -14.53 36.26
CA ASN A 699 4.75 -15.63 35.57
C ASN A 699 4.68 -15.50 34.04
N ASN A 700 3.57 -14.99 33.49
CA ASN A 700 3.36 -14.88 32.04
C ASN A 700 3.24 -13.43 31.55
N LEU A 701 3.27 -12.44 32.44
CA LEU A 701 3.06 -11.03 32.11
C LEU A 701 4.05 -10.14 32.88
N ILE A 702 4.65 -9.18 32.20
CA ILE A 702 5.36 -8.06 32.83
C ILE A 702 4.66 -6.77 32.42
N ILE A 703 4.45 -5.88 33.39
CA ILE A 703 3.91 -4.54 33.17
C ILE A 703 4.92 -3.56 33.77
N HIS A 704 5.38 -2.61 32.97
CA HIS A 704 6.27 -1.55 33.40
C HIS A 704 5.70 -0.21 32.97
N ILE A 705 5.53 0.71 33.92
CA ILE A 705 5.06 2.07 33.68
C ILE A 705 6.15 3.00 34.19
N SER A 706 6.65 3.91 33.35
CA SER A 706 7.64 4.91 33.75
C SER A 706 7.31 6.30 33.25
N LYS A 707 7.76 7.34 33.98
CA LYS A 707 7.75 8.74 33.56
C LYS A 707 9.19 9.19 33.23
N PRO A 708 9.66 9.07 31.97
CA PRO A 708 11.08 9.19 31.64
C PRO A 708 11.74 10.49 32.12
N PHE A 709 11.04 11.62 32.04
CA PHE A 709 11.58 12.91 32.48
C PHE A 709 11.64 13.08 34.00
N ALA A 710 10.92 12.27 34.77
CA ALA A 710 10.95 12.30 36.23
C ALA A 710 12.03 11.38 36.81
N ASN A 711 12.25 10.21 36.19
CA ASN A 711 13.07 9.13 36.74
C ASN A 711 14.26 8.72 35.85
N ASN A 712 14.42 9.32 34.67
CA ASN A 712 15.41 9.00 33.64
C ASN A 712 15.28 7.58 33.03
N ILE A 713 14.17 6.89 33.23
CA ILE A 713 13.92 5.52 32.77
C ILE A 713 12.98 5.54 31.56
N SER A 714 13.48 5.08 30.42
CA SER A 714 12.73 5.04 29.14
C SER A 714 12.42 3.63 28.65
N GLY A 715 12.82 2.58 29.38
CA GLY A 715 12.65 1.21 28.91
C GLY A 715 13.04 0.14 29.92
N ILE A 716 13.04 -1.11 29.47
CA ILE A 716 13.44 -2.29 30.24
C ILE A 716 14.16 -3.32 29.36
N ALA A 717 15.05 -4.10 30.00
CA ALA A 717 15.72 -5.25 29.43
C ALA A 717 15.49 -6.51 30.29
N LEU A 718 15.36 -7.64 29.62
CA LEU A 718 15.12 -8.96 30.18
C LEU A 718 16.36 -9.83 29.99
N TYR A 719 16.95 -10.26 31.09
CA TYR A 719 18.10 -11.15 31.10
C TYR A 719 17.71 -12.51 31.69
N GLY A 720 18.11 -13.59 31.02
CA GLY A 720 17.85 -14.94 31.49
C GLY A 720 17.99 -15.98 30.41
N ASN A 721 18.00 -17.24 30.83
CA ASN A 721 17.93 -18.40 29.94
C ASN A 721 16.48 -18.92 29.89
N HIS A 722 16.14 -19.69 28.86
CA HIS A 722 14.81 -20.28 28.68
C HIS A 722 14.34 -20.99 29.97
N GLY A 723 13.42 -20.37 30.69
CA GLY A 723 12.74 -20.91 31.88
C GLY A 723 11.23 -20.78 31.73
N SER A 724 10.46 -21.51 32.53
CA SER A 724 8.99 -21.67 32.43
C SER A 724 8.12 -20.44 32.79
N GLY A 725 8.71 -19.24 32.77
CA GLY A 725 8.02 -18.00 33.10
C GLY A 725 8.98 -16.84 33.40
N PHE A 726 8.44 -15.63 33.52
CA PHE A 726 9.17 -14.39 33.78
C PHE A 726 9.74 -14.28 35.20
N LEU A 727 9.23 -15.05 36.17
CA LEU A 727 9.80 -15.06 37.53
C LEU A 727 11.26 -15.55 37.58
N ASN A 728 11.71 -16.24 36.52
CA ASN A 728 13.09 -16.70 36.37
C ASN A 728 13.99 -15.70 35.61
N PHE A 729 13.43 -14.58 35.15
CA PHE A 729 14.18 -13.54 34.43
C PHE A 729 14.58 -12.41 35.36
N THR A 730 15.72 -11.80 35.07
CA THR A 730 16.15 -10.55 35.69
C THR A 730 15.71 -9.39 34.80
N VAL A 731 14.82 -8.54 35.32
CA VAL A 731 14.39 -7.32 34.65
C VAL A 731 15.29 -6.16 35.09
N LYS A 732 15.87 -5.42 34.14
CA LYS A 732 16.62 -4.19 34.39
C LYS A 732 15.97 -3.01 33.70
N GLU A 733 15.85 -1.89 34.40
CA GLU A 733 15.42 -0.62 33.81
C GLU A 733 16.50 -0.06 32.88
N LEU A 734 16.07 0.54 31.77
CA LEU A 734 16.93 1.19 30.77
C LEU A 734 16.71 2.70 30.82
N PHE A 735 17.81 3.44 30.72
CA PHE A 735 17.82 4.89 30.85
C PHE A 735 17.67 5.59 29.49
N MET A 736 17.31 6.88 29.49
CA MET A 736 17.12 7.66 28.25
C MET A 736 18.35 7.67 27.32
N ASN A 737 19.55 7.58 27.88
CA ASN A 737 20.82 7.54 27.14
C ASN A 737 21.24 6.13 26.65
N THR A 738 20.36 5.14 26.77
CA THR A 738 20.62 3.78 26.30
C THR A 738 20.75 3.76 24.77
N THR A 739 21.67 2.94 24.26
CA THR A 739 21.89 2.73 22.82
C THR A 739 21.95 1.24 22.49
N THR A 740 21.66 0.88 21.25
CA THR A 740 21.65 -0.52 20.79
C THR A 740 23.02 -1.19 20.91
N ALA A 741 24.11 -0.42 20.76
CA ALA A 741 25.48 -0.86 20.97
C ALA A 741 25.74 -1.48 22.36
N MET A 742 24.95 -1.12 23.38
CA MET A 742 25.09 -1.68 24.74
C MET A 742 24.69 -3.16 24.81
N PHE A 743 23.97 -3.68 23.82
CA PHE A 743 23.41 -5.03 23.83
C PHE A 743 24.12 -6.02 22.91
N GLU A 744 25.03 -5.55 22.05
CA GLU A 744 25.67 -6.37 21.00
C GLU A 744 26.39 -7.62 21.55
N ASN A 745 26.93 -7.54 22.78
CA ASN A 745 27.70 -8.60 23.42
C ASN A 745 26.95 -9.29 24.57
N GLU A 746 25.67 -8.99 24.79
CA GLU A 746 24.90 -9.52 25.92
C GLU A 746 24.25 -10.86 25.59
N THR A 747 24.98 -11.97 25.81
CA THR A 747 24.53 -13.33 25.47
C THR A 747 23.31 -13.81 26.29
N SER A 748 23.12 -13.22 27.48
CA SER A 748 22.00 -13.51 28.37
C SER A 748 20.76 -12.65 28.10
N LEU A 749 20.83 -11.70 27.16
CA LEU A 749 19.69 -10.87 26.78
C LEU A 749 18.64 -11.71 26.05
N GLU A 750 17.41 -11.66 26.54
CA GLU A 750 16.25 -12.23 25.86
C GLU A 750 15.52 -11.16 25.04
N LEU A 751 15.33 -9.99 25.64
CA LEU A 751 14.59 -8.87 25.05
C LEU A 751 15.03 -7.54 25.66
N ALA A 752 15.12 -6.48 24.87
CA ALA A 752 15.22 -5.11 25.37
C ALA A 752 14.35 -4.17 24.54
N VAL A 753 13.78 -3.16 25.21
CA VAL A 753 13.05 -2.07 24.57
C VAL A 753 13.26 -0.78 25.34
N TYR A 754 13.44 0.32 24.63
CA TYR A 754 13.51 1.64 25.23
C TYR A 754 13.04 2.71 24.26
N ILE A 755 12.59 3.86 24.77
CA ILE A 755 12.29 5.03 23.95
C ILE A 755 13.56 5.89 23.82
N PRO A 756 14.05 6.17 22.61
CA PRO A 756 15.21 7.02 22.41
C PRO A 756 15.00 8.44 22.96
N GLU A 757 16.06 9.05 23.51
CA GLU A 757 16.01 10.41 24.04
C GLU A 757 15.57 11.44 22.98
N ASN A 758 16.05 11.31 21.75
CA ASN A 758 15.65 12.20 20.66
C ASN A 758 14.14 12.12 20.37
N LEU A 759 13.58 10.91 20.36
CA LEU A 759 12.14 10.71 20.25
C LEU A 759 11.40 11.37 21.41
N LEU A 760 11.80 11.11 22.66
CA LEU A 760 11.19 11.72 23.84
C LEU A 760 11.22 13.26 23.76
N ASN A 761 12.34 13.83 23.34
CA ASN A 761 12.50 15.26 23.16
C ASN A 761 11.62 15.81 22.02
N ALA A 762 11.43 15.06 20.94
CA ALA A 762 10.54 15.43 19.83
C ALA A 762 9.05 15.39 20.23
N LEU A 763 8.66 14.54 21.16
CA LEU A 763 7.30 14.47 21.69
C LEU A 763 6.96 15.69 22.58
N VAL A 764 7.97 16.35 23.17
CA VAL A 764 7.75 17.51 24.05
C VAL A 764 7.40 18.75 23.21
N THR A 765 6.11 19.10 23.20
CA THR A 765 5.65 20.35 22.57
C THR A 765 5.62 21.54 23.53
N ASN A 766 5.44 21.31 24.85
CA ASN A 766 5.50 22.33 25.90
C ASN A 766 6.17 21.82 27.19
N VAL A 767 6.71 22.75 27.99
CA VAL A 767 7.41 22.44 29.26
C VAL A 767 6.48 21.78 30.31
N THR A 768 5.18 22.06 30.29
CA THR A 768 4.21 21.43 31.19
C THR A 768 3.91 19.97 30.85
N ASP A 769 4.23 19.55 29.63
CA ASP A 769 3.95 18.20 29.14
C ASP A 769 5.10 17.23 29.48
N LEU A 770 6.29 17.77 29.78
CA LEU A 770 7.50 17.00 30.15
C LEU A 770 7.25 15.99 31.28
N LEU A 771 6.66 16.43 32.39
CA LEU A 771 6.44 15.59 33.58
C LEU A 771 5.27 14.59 33.41
N ASN A 772 4.50 14.70 32.33
CA ASN A 772 3.31 13.89 32.10
C ASN A 772 3.51 12.79 31.04
N ILE A 773 4.64 12.78 30.34
CA ILE A 773 4.96 11.69 29.40
C ILE A 773 5.14 10.41 30.19
N THR A 774 4.26 9.44 29.91
CA THR A 774 4.27 8.13 30.52
C THR A 774 4.57 7.10 29.43
N VAL A 775 5.46 6.15 29.71
CA VAL A 775 5.76 5.02 28.84
C VAL A 775 5.24 3.77 29.53
N ILE A 776 4.38 3.02 28.83
CA ILE A 776 3.79 1.78 29.31
C ILE A 776 4.36 0.65 28.44
N THR A 777 5.07 -0.28 29.06
CA THR A 777 5.63 -1.47 28.41
C THR A 777 4.97 -2.71 29.00
N SER A 778 4.33 -3.52 28.18
CA SER A 778 3.78 -4.83 28.56
C SER A 778 4.47 -5.94 27.78
N ILE A 779 4.96 -6.97 28.46
CA ILE A 779 5.59 -8.13 27.81
C ILE A 779 4.79 -9.39 28.17
N TYR A 780 4.37 -10.11 27.14
CA TYR A 780 3.62 -11.35 27.24
C TYR A 780 4.54 -12.54 26.99
N TYR A 781 4.45 -13.56 27.83
CA TYR A 781 5.34 -14.71 27.76
C TYR A 781 5.06 -15.61 26.56
N SER A 782 3.84 -15.57 26.01
CA SER A 782 3.42 -16.33 24.83
C SER A 782 2.45 -15.50 23.98
N ASP A 783 2.20 -15.96 22.76
CA ASP A 783 1.22 -15.41 21.83
C ASP A 783 -0.17 -16.03 21.95
N ASN A 784 -0.45 -16.80 23.01
CA ASN A 784 -1.72 -17.51 23.19
C ASN A 784 -2.98 -16.60 23.12
N LEU A 785 -2.85 -15.29 23.38
CA LEU A 785 -3.95 -14.33 23.25
C LEU A 785 -4.02 -13.65 21.86
N PHE A 786 -3.01 -13.80 21.02
CA PHE A 786 -2.82 -13.14 19.72
C PHE A 786 -3.09 -14.11 18.56
N ASN A 787 -4.30 -14.68 18.55
CA ASN A 787 -4.69 -15.70 17.57
C ASN A 787 -5.24 -15.08 16.28
N THR A 788 -4.70 -15.47 15.13
CA THR A 788 -5.19 -15.04 13.81
C THR A 788 -6.16 -16.06 13.19
N ASN A 789 -7.15 -15.56 12.45
CA ASN A 789 -8.05 -16.43 11.67
C ASN A 789 -7.37 -17.01 10.42
N ASN A 790 -6.33 -16.33 9.91
CA ASN A 790 -5.57 -16.80 8.77
C ASN A 790 -4.51 -17.79 9.23
N GLU A 791 -4.44 -18.94 8.55
CA GLU A 791 -3.33 -19.87 8.61
C GLU A 791 -2.12 -19.22 7.92
N MET A 792 -1.49 -18.24 8.57
CA MET A 792 -0.14 -17.87 8.18
C MET A 792 0.76 -19.03 8.58
N ASN A 793 1.60 -19.49 7.65
CA ASN A 793 2.66 -20.46 7.92
C ASN A 793 3.78 -19.88 8.80
N ASP A 794 3.64 -18.61 9.23
CA ASP A 794 4.59 -17.91 10.05
C ASP A 794 4.38 -18.25 11.53
N THR A 795 5.45 -18.67 12.19
CA THR A 795 5.43 -18.97 13.63
C THR A 795 6.07 -17.82 14.40
N LEU A 796 5.44 -17.36 15.49
CA LEU A 796 6.10 -16.39 16.37
C LEU A 796 7.28 -17.05 17.08
N VAL A 797 8.47 -16.48 16.92
CA VAL A 797 9.72 -17.01 17.49
C VAL A 797 10.17 -16.27 18.76
N SER A 798 9.55 -15.14 19.08
CA SER A 798 9.88 -14.22 20.17
C SER A 798 8.77 -14.12 21.23
N LYS A 799 9.03 -13.34 22.29
CA LYS A 799 8.00 -12.86 23.22
C LYS A 799 7.23 -11.69 22.59
N VAL A 800 5.96 -11.51 22.95
CA VAL A 800 5.18 -10.37 22.47
C VAL A 800 5.41 -9.17 23.38
N ILE A 801 5.65 -8.01 22.79
CA ILE A 801 5.84 -6.76 23.52
C ILE A 801 4.93 -5.67 22.98
N SER A 802 4.28 -4.97 23.90
CA SER A 802 3.45 -3.80 23.64
C SER A 802 4.10 -2.59 24.31
N VAL A 803 4.21 -1.49 23.58
CA VAL A 803 4.74 -0.22 24.06
C VAL A 803 3.74 0.86 23.72
N SER A 804 3.17 1.53 24.72
CA SER A 804 2.25 2.64 24.55
C SER A 804 2.81 3.90 25.20
N ILE A 805 2.64 5.05 24.54
CA ILE A 805 2.95 6.38 25.07
C ILE A 805 1.64 7.17 25.08
N PRO A 806 0.85 7.13 26.17
CA PRO A 806 -0.48 7.71 26.17
C PRO A 806 -0.45 9.22 25.90
N GLY A 807 -1.34 9.69 25.03
CA GLY A 807 -1.41 11.08 24.58
C GLY A 807 -0.48 11.42 23.42
N TYR A 808 0.22 10.45 22.81
CA TYR A 808 1.03 10.66 21.61
C TYR A 808 0.59 9.80 20.42
N GLY A 809 0.63 10.41 19.22
CA GLY A 809 -0.10 9.96 18.03
C GLY A 809 0.48 8.76 17.25
N ASP A 810 -0.23 8.41 16.18
CA ASP A 810 -0.02 7.23 15.32
C ASP A 810 1.31 7.21 14.53
N TYR A 811 2.15 8.25 14.63
CA TYR A 811 3.42 8.36 13.90
C TYR A 811 4.51 8.92 14.81
N LEU A 812 5.63 8.20 14.87
CA LEU A 812 6.83 8.63 15.57
C LEU A 812 7.84 9.18 14.57
N THR A 813 8.51 10.27 14.94
CA THR A 813 9.61 10.85 14.14
C THR A 813 10.85 9.97 14.11
N GLU A 814 10.98 9.07 15.09
CA GLU A 814 12.05 8.10 15.23
C GLU A 814 11.46 6.73 15.63
N PRO A 815 12.11 5.62 15.27
CA PRO A 815 11.62 4.30 15.61
C PRO A 815 11.87 3.98 17.08
N ILE A 816 11.05 3.09 17.64
CA ILE A 816 11.31 2.47 18.94
C ILE A 816 12.18 1.21 18.69
N PRO A 817 13.41 1.15 19.22
CA PRO A 817 14.24 -0.04 19.13
C PRO A 817 13.68 -1.17 19.99
N VAL A 818 13.45 -2.33 19.37
CA VAL A 818 13.08 -3.58 20.05
C VAL A 818 14.11 -4.63 19.68
N ILE A 819 14.82 -5.13 20.68
CA ILE A 819 15.92 -6.07 20.50
C ILE A 819 15.45 -7.43 21.00
N PHE A 820 15.59 -8.44 20.16
CA PHE A 820 15.24 -9.82 20.51
C PHE A 820 16.47 -10.73 20.43
N LYS A 821 16.48 -11.76 21.27
CA LYS A 821 17.44 -12.87 21.15
C LYS A 821 17.24 -13.61 19.84
N SER A 822 18.32 -13.70 19.07
CA SER A 822 18.35 -14.37 17.77
C SER A 822 18.36 -15.90 17.93
N LYS A 823 17.37 -16.60 17.34
CA LYS A 823 17.37 -18.08 17.22
C LYS A 823 17.93 -18.52 15.87
N LYS A 824 19.08 -19.18 15.83
CA LYS A 824 19.86 -19.52 14.61
C LYS A 824 19.10 -20.29 13.51
N ASN A 825 17.96 -20.92 13.82
CA ASN A 825 17.28 -21.86 12.89
C ASN A 825 16.28 -21.21 11.91
N PHE A 826 16.11 -19.88 11.90
CA PHE A 826 15.12 -19.21 11.03
C PHE A 826 15.80 -18.34 9.98
N VAL A 827 15.60 -18.69 8.70
CA VAL A 827 16.24 -18.07 7.53
C VAL A 827 15.62 -16.72 7.17
N ASN A 828 14.30 -16.58 7.36
CA ASN A 828 13.56 -15.34 7.12
C ASN A 828 12.88 -14.90 8.42
N ARG A 829 13.29 -13.76 8.95
CA ARG A 829 12.64 -13.11 10.09
C ARG A 829 12.07 -11.80 9.61
N THR A 830 10.93 -11.44 10.15
CA THR A 830 10.24 -10.19 9.86
C THR A 830 9.74 -9.58 11.14
N CYS A 831 10.02 -8.30 11.35
CA CYS A 831 9.37 -7.54 12.42
C CYS A 831 7.89 -7.34 12.09
N ALA A 832 7.02 -7.70 13.05
CA ALA A 832 5.58 -7.58 12.91
C ALA A 832 4.95 -6.99 14.17
N PHE A 833 3.73 -6.49 14.03
CA PHE A 833 2.93 -6.00 15.14
C PHE A 833 1.49 -6.47 15.06
N TRP A 834 0.84 -6.52 16.22
CA TRP A 834 -0.58 -6.86 16.28
C TRP A 834 -1.44 -5.68 15.84
N ASN A 835 -2.07 -5.79 14.67
CA ASN A 835 -3.07 -4.85 14.21
C ASN A 835 -4.45 -5.38 14.62
N TYR A 836 -5.13 -4.69 15.54
CA TYR A 836 -6.47 -5.04 16.02
C TYR A 836 -7.58 -5.06 14.96
N GLY A 837 -7.29 -4.71 13.70
CA GLY A 837 -8.28 -4.78 12.62
C GLY A 837 -9.48 -3.85 12.83
N LEU A 838 -9.34 -2.78 13.62
CA LEU A 838 -10.43 -1.85 13.98
C LEU A 838 -11.01 -1.10 12.79
N GLN A 839 -10.23 -1.04 11.72
CA GLN A 839 -10.61 -0.44 10.44
C GLN A 839 -11.19 -1.48 9.48
N SER A 840 -11.12 -2.77 9.83
CA SER A 840 -11.73 -3.87 9.07
C SER A 840 -13.17 -4.09 9.50
N GLN A 841 -14.00 -4.53 8.56
CA GLN A 841 -15.39 -4.89 8.86
C GLN A 841 -15.51 -6.09 9.81
N ASN A 842 -14.47 -6.91 9.97
CA ASN A 842 -14.51 -8.12 10.79
C ASN A 842 -13.95 -7.93 12.21
N LEU A 843 -13.40 -6.75 12.54
CA LEU A 843 -12.85 -6.38 13.85
C LEU A 843 -11.86 -7.39 14.47
N SER A 844 -11.28 -8.30 13.68
CA SER A 844 -10.35 -9.32 14.15
C SER A 844 -8.90 -8.92 13.91
N GLY A 845 -8.06 -9.13 14.91
CA GLY A 845 -6.65 -8.82 14.90
C GLY A 845 -5.80 -9.73 14.02
N TYR A 846 -4.69 -9.20 13.52
CA TYR A 846 -3.72 -9.92 12.71
C TYR A 846 -2.32 -9.34 12.84
N TRP A 847 -1.29 -10.15 12.59
CA TRP A 847 0.10 -9.70 12.50
C TRP A 847 0.33 -8.94 11.19
N SER A 848 0.82 -7.71 11.30
CA SER A 848 1.18 -6.84 10.17
C SER A 848 2.66 -6.51 10.21
N THR A 849 3.33 -6.55 9.06
CA THR A 849 4.73 -6.16 8.89
C THR A 849 4.91 -4.69 8.50
N LEU A 850 3.81 -3.95 8.34
CA LEU A 850 3.86 -2.54 7.91
C LEU A 850 4.52 -1.66 8.99
N GLY A 851 5.53 -0.88 8.60
CA GLY A 851 6.27 -0.01 9.51
C GLY A 851 7.23 -0.73 10.48
N GLY A 852 7.39 -2.05 10.35
CA GLY A 852 8.45 -2.81 11.00
C GLY A 852 9.63 -3.01 10.05
N GLU A 853 10.85 -2.77 10.54
CA GLU A 853 12.08 -2.94 9.76
C GLU A 853 13.07 -3.82 10.53
N ASP A 854 13.56 -4.87 9.87
CA ASP A 854 14.69 -5.65 10.38
C ASP A 854 15.99 -4.90 10.10
N THR A 855 16.59 -4.34 11.14
CA THR A 855 17.98 -3.91 11.07
C THR A 855 18.82 -5.15 11.37
N ILE A 856 19.21 -5.87 10.33
CA ILE A 856 20.23 -6.92 10.49
C ILE A 856 21.48 -6.21 11.02
N GLY A 857 21.84 -6.52 12.27
CA GLY A 857 23.04 -6.00 12.91
C GLY A 857 24.21 -6.18 11.96
N VAL A 858 24.79 -5.06 11.53
CA VAL A 858 25.99 -5.05 10.70
C VAL A 858 27.12 -5.56 11.59
N SER A 859 27.33 -6.87 11.65
CA SER A 859 28.63 -7.37 12.10
C SER A 859 29.65 -6.85 11.08
N HIS A 860 30.56 -6.02 11.55
CA HIS A 860 31.70 -5.54 10.80
C HIS A 860 32.67 -6.72 10.58
N GLU A 861 32.29 -7.74 9.81
CA GLU A 861 33.23 -8.70 9.24
C GLU A 861 32.60 -9.49 8.06
N ALA A 862 33.20 -9.32 6.88
CA ALA A 862 33.06 -10.14 5.68
C ALA A 862 31.80 -10.01 4.78
N LYS A 863 31.57 -8.82 4.19
CA LYS A 863 31.20 -8.76 2.74
C LYS A 863 32.46 -8.94 1.89
N LYS A 864 33.04 -10.14 1.92
CA LYS A 864 34.05 -10.57 0.95
C LYS A 864 33.36 -11.48 -0.06
N SER A 865 33.00 -10.87 -1.20
CA SER A 865 32.97 -11.48 -2.53
C SER A 865 32.62 -12.98 -2.58
N ARG A 866 31.33 -13.29 -2.80
CA ARG A 866 30.93 -14.56 -3.44
C ARG A 866 29.99 -14.26 -4.62
N ILE A 867 30.58 -13.66 -5.64
CA ILE A 867 30.11 -13.74 -7.02
C ILE A 867 31.00 -14.80 -7.69
N ASP A 868 30.37 -15.63 -8.54
CA ASP A 868 30.90 -16.72 -9.38
C ASP A 868 30.76 -18.15 -8.85
N THR A 869 29.59 -18.76 -9.12
CA THR A 869 29.47 -19.98 -9.95
C THR A 869 27.98 -20.37 -10.11
N LEU A 870 27.26 -19.66 -10.98
CA LEU A 870 26.07 -20.23 -11.61
C LEU A 870 26.54 -20.99 -12.86
N ARG A 871 26.73 -22.29 -12.70
CA ARG A 871 26.62 -23.24 -13.81
C ARG A 871 25.16 -23.63 -13.92
N ASP A 872 24.62 -23.45 -15.12
CA ASP A 872 23.49 -24.22 -15.64
C ASP A 872 23.68 -25.72 -15.32
N PRO A 873 22.62 -26.46 -14.95
CA PRO A 873 21.80 -27.04 -16.01
C PRO A 873 20.29 -27.04 -15.75
N ASP A 874 19.54 -26.64 -16.78
CA ASP A 874 18.40 -27.37 -17.36
C ASP A 874 17.69 -28.38 -16.42
N VAL A 875 16.59 -27.95 -15.79
CA VAL A 875 15.40 -28.81 -15.63
C VAL A 875 14.15 -27.97 -15.87
N LYS A 876 13.49 -28.29 -16.98
CA LYS A 876 12.17 -27.80 -17.40
C LYS A 876 11.10 -28.29 -16.42
N TRP A 877 10.24 -27.39 -15.96
CA TRP A 877 8.87 -27.74 -15.59
C TRP A 877 7.90 -27.16 -16.63
N TYR A 878 7.30 -28.07 -17.40
CA TYR A 878 6.07 -27.81 -18.14
C TYR A 878 4.92 -27.75 -17.13
N ASN A 879 4.10 -26.71 -17.19
CA ASN A 879 2.67 -26.85 -16.93
C ASN A 879 1.91 -26.00 -17.94
N LYS A 880 1.32 -26.73 -18.88
CA LYS A 880 0.47 -26.24 -19.95
C LYS A 880 -0.92 -25.98 -19.35
N VAL A 881 -1.30 -24.71 -19.31
CA VAL A 881 -2.70 -24.31 -19.13
C VAL A 881 -3.37 -24.45 -20.50
N THR A 882 -4.40 -25.28 -20.59
CA THR A 882 -5.41 -25.22 -21.65
C THR A 882 -6.77 -25.30 -21.02
N THR A 883 -7.49 -24.19 -21.14
CA THR A 883 -8.94 -24.04 -21.24
C THR A 883 -9.55 -25.04 -22.22
N GLU A 884 -10.77 -25.53 -21.95
CA GLU A 884 -11.88 -25.50 -22.91
C GLU A 884 -13.22 -25.92 -22.28
N GLU A 885 -14.27 -25.24 -22.74
CA GLU A 885 -15.68 -25.42 -22.43
C GLU A 885 -16.33 -26.53 -23.27
N SER A 886 -17.37 -27.14 -22.67
CA SER A 886 -18.67 -27.52 -23.24
C SER A 886 -18.86 -28.65 -24.28
N GLU A 887 -19.96 -29.37 -24.01
CA GLU A 887 -20.89 -30.11 -24.88
C GLU A 887 -20.85 -31.66 -24.92
N ALA A 888 -21.96 -32.19 -24.38
CA ALA A 888 -22.88 -33.20 -24.93
C ALA A 888 -22.66 -34.72 -24.69
N GLU A 889 -23.70 -35.27 -24.04
CA GLU A 889 -24.44 -36.52 -24.34
C GLU A 889 -23.86 -37.92 -24.02
N ASP A 890 -24.62 -38.55 -23.11
CA ASP A 890 -25.22 -39.88 -23.16
C ASP A 890 -24.55 -41.12 -22.50
N GLN A 891 -25.39 -41.73 -21.65
CA GLN A 891 -25.61 -43.16 -21.40
C GLN A 891 -24.62 -44.05 -20.60
N THR A 892 -25.15 -44.45 -19.43
CA THR A 892 -25.36 -45.82 -18.91
C THR A 892 -24.27 -46.59 -18.17
N ASP A 893 -24.72 -47.05 -17.00
CA ASP A 893 -24.55 -48.37 -16.35
C ASP A 893 -23.44 -48.66 -15.31
N GLU A 894 -23.95 -48.99 -14.12
CA GLU A 894 -23.64 -50.13 -13.23
C GLU A 894 -22.17 -50.47 -12.97
N SER A 895 -21.65 -50.52 -11.74
CA SER A 895 -21.95 -51.48 -10.66
C SER A 895 -20.83 -51.30 -9.61
N GLU A 896 -21.14 -51.11 -8.33
CA GLU A 896 -21.17 -52.12 -7.25
C GLU A 896 -19.80 -52.56 -6.67
N ARG A 897 -19.68 -52.42 -5.32
CA ARG A 897 -18.86 -53.18 -4.33
C ARG A 897 -17.35 -52.92 -4.24
N ASP A 898 -16.65 -53.11 -3.12
CA ASP A 898 -16.91 -53.22 -1.66
C ASP A 898 -15.50 -53.31 -0.99
N GLU A 899 -15.48 -53.15 0.34
CA GLU A 899 -14.44 -53.59 1.31
C GLU A 899 -13.13 -52.77 1.41
N ILE A 900 -12.89 -52.02 2.50
CA ILE A 900 -12.53 -52.43 3.88
C ILE A 900 -11.22 -53.23 3.92
N ILE A 901 -10.19 -52.68 4.58
CA ILE A 901 -9.29 -53.38 5.54
C ILE A 901 -8.56 -52.31 6.38
N GLU A 902 -8.75 -52.41 7.69
CA GLU A 902 -7.91 -51.84 8.75
C GLU A 902 -6.58 -52.60 8.83
N SER A 903 -5.49 -51.91 9.19
CA SER A 903 -4.52 -52.52 10.11
C SER A 903 -3.60 -51.46 10.73
N GLU A 904 -3.67 -51.41 12.06
CA GLU A 904 -2.70 -50.84 12.99
C GLU A 904 -1.29 -51.44 12.78
N HIS A 905 -0.24 -50.68 13.13
CA HIS A 905 0.90 -51.27 13.82
C HIS A 905 1.72 -50.23 14.60
N GLU A 906 1.90 -50.56 15.88
CA GLU A 906 2.73 -49.92 16.90
C GLU A 906 4.25 -49.98 16.64
N SER A 907 4.92 -48.95 17.17
CA SER A 907 6.22 -48.89 17.86
C SER A 907 7.35 -49.88 17.54
N ALA A 908 8.55 -49.34 17.27
CA ALA A 908 9.79 -49.84 17.87
C ALA A 908 10.84 -48.73 17.99
N SER A 909 11.36 -48.60 19.20
CA SER A 909 12.54 -47.88 19.65
C SER A 909 13.83 -48.54 19.18
N GLU A 910 14.88 -47.75 18.90
CA GLU A 910 16.26 -48.24 19.07
C GLU A 910 17.23 -47.10 19.42
N GLN A 911 18.07 -47.39 20.41
CA GLN A 911 19.14 -46.57 20.98
C GLN A 911 20.38 -46.61 20.06
N ALA A 912 21.08 -45.48 19.93
CA ALA A 912 22.49 -45.47 19.54
C ALA A 912 23.25 -44.44 20.39
N VAL A 913 24.41 -44.89 20.89
CA VAL A 913 25.30 -44.23 21.85
C VAL A 913 26.53 -43.66 21.12
N SER A 914 26.95 -42.47 21.58
CA SER A 914 28.28 -41.83 21.58
C SER A 914 29.02 -41.47 20.28
N SER A 915 29.36 -40.18 20.14
CA SER A 915 30.73 -39.63 20.01
C SER A 915 30.63 -38.10 20.10
N GLU A 916 31.11 -37.52 21.19
CA GLU A 916 32.40 -36.79 21.33
C GLU A 916 32.36 -35.34 20.81
N ASP A 917 32.34 -34.44 21.80
CA ASP A 917 32.88 -33.08 21.89
C ASP A 917 33.40 -32.39 20.61
N ASN A 918 32.69 -31.32 20.25
CA ASN A 918 33.30 -30.08 19.75
C ASN A 918 32.45 -28.91 20.26
N THR A 919 32.86 -28.33 21.38
CA THR A 919 32.36 -27.03 21.83
C THR A 919 33.13 -25.94 21.09
N ASP A 920 32.62 -25.56 19.92
CA ASP A 920 32.90 -24.24 19.37
C ASP A 920 31.96 -23.26 20.07
N ASP A 921 32.53 -22.35 20.86
CA ASP A 921 31.82 -21.20 21.43
C ASP A 921 31.37 -20.27 20.29
N GLU A 922 30.22 -20.60 19.69
CA GLU A 922 29.65 -19.80 18.61
C GLU A 922 28.92 -18.56 19.17
N ILE A 923 29.43 -17.39 18.80
CA ILE A 923 28.89 -16.07 19.15
C ILE A 923 27.45 -15.92 18.63
N ASN A 924 26.49 -15.75 19.55
CA ASN A 924 25.10 -15.39 19.24
C ASN A 924 24.99 -13.86 19.18
N THR A 925 24.71 -13.30 18.00
CA THR A 925 24.46 -11.86 17.85
C THR A 925 22.97 -11.54 18.00
N PRO A 926 22.59 -10.49 18.76
CA PRO A 926 21.20 -10.01 18.83
C PRO A 926 20.63 -9.64 17.46
N SER A 927 19.31 -9.77 17.28
CA SER A 927 18.60 -9.22 16.12
C SER A 927 17.77 -8.01 16.55
N GLU A 928 17.82 -6.95 15.76
CA GLU A 928 17.16 -5.67 16.06
C GLU A 928 15.95 -5.47 15.14
N CYS A 929 14.83 -5.11 15.75
CA CYS A 929 13.62 -4.65 15.11
C CYS A 929 13.42 -3.17 15.42
N ALA A 930 13.39 -2.34 14.38
CA ALA A 930 13.00 -0.94 14.51
C ALA A 930 11.55 -0.80 14.07
N LYS A 931 10.70 -0.15 14.89
CA LYS A 931 9.31 0.11 14.51
C LYS A 931 8.94 1.57 14.63
N TYR A 932 8.31 2.10 13.58
CA TYR A 932 7.55 3.34 13.62
C TYR A 932 6.16 2.99 14.12
N TYR A 933 5.91 3.26 15.40
CA TYR A 933 4.70 2.84 16.09
C TYR A 933 3.45 3.35 15.37
N VAL A 934 2.43 2.49 15.27
CA VAL A 934 1.03 2.83 14.98
C VAL A 934 0.28 2.41 16.23
N GLY A 935 -0.12 3.37 17.06
CA GLY A 935 -1.02 3.09 18.16
C GLY A 935 -1.98 4.23 18.43
N LYS A 936 -3.12 3.80 18.96
CA LYS A 936 -4.29 4.61 19.26
C LYS A 936 -3.96 5.68 20.27
N ASP A 937 -4.62 6.82 20.10
CA ASP A 937 -4.33 7.87 21.05
C ASP A 937 -5.46 8.87 21.41
N LYS A 938 -5.37 9.35 22.66
CA LYS A 938 -6.37 10.14 23.39
C LYS A 938 -5.74 11.41 24.03
N HIS A 939 -6.17 12.60 23.62
CA HIS A 939 -6.04 13.84 24.42
C HIS A 939 -7.30 14.21 25.24
N THR A 940 -7.09 14.83 26.41
CA THR A 940 -8.11 15.38 27.34
C THR A 940 -8.10 16.92 27.28
N LYS A 941 -9.26 17.56 27.16
CA LYS A 941 -9.41 19.03 27.20
C LYS A 941 -9.82 19.50 28.60
N TRP A 942 -9.02 20.37 29.21
CA TRP A 942 -9.41 21.13 30.39
C TRP A 942 -10.36 22.29 30.02
N ARG A 943 -11.49 22.36 30.74
CA ARG A 943 -12.50 23.43 30.67
C ARG A 943 -11.96 24.70 31.33
N LYS A 944 -11.80 25.81 30.60
CA LYS A 944 -11.81 27.15 31.18
C LYS A 944 -13.27 27.62 31.29
N GLN A 945 -13.83 27.59 32.49
CA GLN A 945 -14.99 28.41 32.84
C GLN A 945 -14.57 29.88 32.74
N ARG A 946 -15.15 30.64 31.82
CA ARG A 946 -15.24 32.09 31.96
C ARG A 946 -16.47 32.37 32.81
N LEU A 947 -16.26 32.88 34.02
CA LEU A 947 -17.29 33.59 34.76
C LEU A 947 -17.54 34.96 34.10
N PRO A 948 -18.78 35.48 34.18
CA PRO A 948 -19.16 36.71 33.50
C PRO A 948 -18.63 37.95 34.25
N MET A 949 -18.11 38.91 33.49
CA MET A 949 -18.38 40.33 33.69
C MET A 949 -19.13 40.84 32.47
#